data_AF-A0A7W0JF13-F1
#
_entry.id   AF-A0A7W0JF13-F1
#
_cell.length_a   1.000
_cell.length_b   1.000
_cell.length_c   1.000
_cell.angle_alpha   90.00
_cell.angle_beta   90.00
_cell.angle_gamma   90.00
#
_symmetry.space_group_name_H-M   'P 1'
#
loop_
_entity.id
_entity.type
_entity.pdbx_description
1 polymer ?
#
loop_
_entity_poly.entity_id
_entity_poly.type
_entity_poly.pdbx_seq_one_letter_code
_entity_poly.pdbx_strand_id
1 'polypeptide(L)'
;MNLDYKEGNIIQKISEAYYQDRLPQQIHFFHDIFLTILNNLSIDDRTNLMMVNKTILKYCIKIINAPLYNDNSHSSTNIIRSSKMSRQNKKIFEIEKFSLSYLNKIKNNAVSRFSGPLAGKTMRPSEVFPDSKPFTRWWWLKGPFKEVDIKAQLLWIKKQGFGGVELAWLFPSWDTPNNSFAPSQIKWLSNDFKKTLALTKKCAEKLGLGCDFTFGSSWPFGGSFLAPEDCAHTFKGPSAQEIWDSWEVPKHPPVLNHLSRTALEHYIEHMRGAFEPALKGRPSSLFCDSLEISNDTVWSPNLWKKFEERFGYSLTDHMDELDTNPHIRYDSRKIVSEAILSNFYQPFTELSHLMGAKTRVQCHGAPTDLLSAYASVDIPESESILFDPWFSRIPASAASLASCSVISCETFTCLYGFVPPPKSIRREQVKDLKLLFDAVVANGVNQIVWHGMPFNSLKNPINEFFASVHVGPDAYFANQLSEFNQYMTNTCGLMRLGTNAHRMAVYLPNEDMMMLGELPRDLQKAGGKSHWEMRYVLPPKETEGFLPIWLSGDMLSRVDIINGNLCCGNMNVPLLYIEAEWVDVKALTELLRIVKKGGRIVLNKKPKQPGFLPLENYEAMVKELLNHTNTLNNLKEANITPLLQGEHLPPYWAREYKGELYLFLAHPSTADVKYPLRYCQNQESTYEERKVKVIHGKNIIDLELQFAPGDAIMLQIAANGKVTKLNLESPP
;
A
#
# COMPACT_ATOMS: atom_id res chain seq x y z
N MET A 1 -25.57 -44.75 -13.07
CA MET A 1 -25.05 -46.08 -12.72
C MET A 1 -24.84 -47.00 -13.93
N ASN A 2 -24.26 -46.55 -15.06
CA ASN A 2 -23.62 -47.46 -16.04
C ASN A 2 -22.73 -46.74 -17.08
N LEU A 3 -22.06 -45.66 -16.69
CA LEU A 3 -21.09 -44.95 -17.54
C LEU A 3 -19.64 -45.01 -17.02
N ASP A 4 -19.39 -45.42 -15.78
CA ASP A 4 -18.07 -45.27 -15.14
C ASP A 4 -17.03 -46.36 -15.48
N TYR A 5 -17.42 -47.53 -16.00
CA TYR A 5 -16.46 -48.64 -16.13
C TYR A 5 -15.65 -48.65 -17.44
N LYS A 6 -16.14 -47.99 -18.51
CA LYS A 6 -15.42 -47.91 -19.80
C LYS A 6 -14.54 -46.66 -19.92
N GLU A 7 -14.85 -45.58 -19.20
CA GLU A 7 -14.13 -44.30 -19.30
C GLU A 7 -12.90 -44.22 -18.39
N GLY A 8 -12.94 -44.84 -17.20
CA GLY A 8 -11.74 -45.00 -16.35
C GLY A 8 -10.61 -45.75 -17.04
N ASN A 9 -10.96 -46.72 -17.90
CA ASN A 9 -10.01 -47.52 -18.69
C ASN A 9 -9.39 -46.72 -19.86
N ILE A 10 -9.99 -45.59 -20.27
CA ILE A 10 -9.49 -44.73 -21.34
C ILE A 10 -8.51 -43.69 -20.80
N ILE A 11 -8.84 -43.07 -19.65
CA ILE A 11 -7.94 -42.11 -18.99
C ILE A 11 -6.66 -42.83 -18.55
N GLN A 12 -6.77 -44.03 -17.99
CA GLN A 12 -5.62 -44.83 -17.59
C GLN A 12 -4.70 -45.17 -18.78
N LYS A 13 -5.25 -45.54 -19.94
CA LYS A 13 -4.46 -45.81 -21.16
C LYS A 13 -3.78 -44.57 -21.75
N ILE A 14 -4.39 -43.39 -21.61
CA ILE A 14 -3.79 -42.13 -22.06
C ILE A 14 -2.65 -41.72 -21.12
N SER A 15 -2.84 -41.86 -19.81
CA SER A 15 -1.77 -41.61 -18.84
C SER A 15 -0.62 -42.62 -18.99
N GLU A 16 -0.91 -43.91 -19.22
CA GLU A 16 0.13 -44.92 -19.51
C GLU A 16 0.91 -44.61 -20.80
N ALA A 17 0.25 -44.11 -21.85
CA ALA A 17 0.92 -43.69 -23.08
C ALA A 17 1.73 -42.39 -22.91
N TYR A 18 1.27 -41.45 -22.07
CA TYR A 18 1.99 -40.23 -21.69
C TYR A 18 3.26 -40.55 -20.92
N TYR A 19 3.18 -41.41 -19.89
CA TYR A 19 4.35 -41.78 -19.08
C TYR A 19 5.36 -42.66 -19.83
N GLN A 20 4.96 -43.25 -20.96
CA GLN A 20 5.83 -44.02 -21.84
C GLN A 20 6.32 -43.22 -23.07
N ASP A 21 6.08 -41.90 -23.08
CA ASP A 21 6.51 -40.95 -24.12
C ASP A 21 6.06 -41.32 -25.54
N ARG A 22 4.90 -41.98 -25.64
CA ARG A 22 4.32 -42.44 -26.92
C ARG A 22 3.36 -41.42 -27.54
N LEU A 23 3.26 -40.21 -26.98
CA LEU A 23 2.39 -39.14 -27.46
C LEU A 23 3.24 -38.00 -28.08
N PRO A 24 2.77 -37.35 -29.15
CA PRO A 24 3.41 -36.12 -29.63
C PRO A 24 3.43 -35.03 -28.53
N GLN A 25 4.54 -34.29 -28.39
CA GLN A 25 4.73 -33.24 -27.36
C GLN A 25 3.57 -32.23 -27.24
N GLN A 26 2.88 -31.93 -28.34
CA GLN A 26 1.72 -31.03 -28.34
C GLN A 26 0.55 -31.60 -27.52
N ILE A 27 0.38 -32.93 -27.46
CA ILE A 27 -0.67 -33.59 -26.69
C ILE A 27 -0.32 -33.67 -25.19
N HIS A 28 0.97 -33.72 -24.83
CA HIS A 28 1.41 -33.63 -23.44
C HIS A 28 0.95 -32.32 -22.79
N PHE A 29 1.17 -31.20 -23.51
CA PHE A 29 0.74 -29.87 -23.06
C PHE A 29 -0.77 -29.75 -22.83
N PHE A 30 -1.58 -30.37 -23.71
CA PHE A 30 -3.04 -30.39 -23.54
C PHE A 30 -3.49 -31.27 -22.37
N HIS A 31 -2.82 -32.40 -22.10
CA HIS A 31 -3.15 -33.28 -20.98
C HIS A 31 -2.90 -32.60 -19.64
N ASP A 32 -1.76 -31.93 -19.49
CA ASP A 32 -1.36 -31.28 -18.24
C ASP A 32 -2.25 -30.06 -17.92
N ILE A 33 -2.60 -29.26 -18.92
CA ILE A 33 -3.56 -28.17 -18.77
C ILE A 33 -4.95 -28.72 -18.42
N PHE A 34 -5.37 -29.81 -19.05
CA PHE A 34 -6.68 -30.40 -18.82
C PHE A 34 -6.84 -30.95 -17.39
N LEU A 35 -5.81 -31.64 -16.86
CA LEU A 35 -5.81 -32.12 -15.47
C LEU A 35 -5.76 -30.97 -14.46
N THR A 36 -5.00 -29.93 -14.75
CA THR A 36 -4.90 -28.73 -13.90
C THR A 36 -6.25 -28.00 -13.84
N ILE A 37 -6.98 -27.91 -14.95
CA ILE A 37 -8.32 -27.29 -14.97
C ILE A 37 -9.33 -28.18 -14.24
N LEU A 38 -9.32 -29.49 -14.45
CA LEU A 38 -10.25 -30.43 -13.78
C LEU A 38 -10.13 -30.41 -12.27
N ASN A 39 -8.91 -30.36 -11.75
CA ASN A 39 -8.66 -30.37 -10.30
C ASN A 39 -9.13 -29.10 -9.58
N ASN A 40 -9.34 -28.00 -10.32
CA ASN A 40 -9.74 -26.70 -9.77
C ASN A 40 -11.22 -26.33 -9.98
N LEU A 41 -12.04 -27.25 -10.53
CA LEU A 41 -13.47 -27.01 -10.76
C LEU A 41 -14.37 -27.69 -9.72
N SER A 42 -15.51 -27.05 -9.42
CA SER A 42 -16.60 -27.61 -8.60
C SER A 42 -17.23 -28.84 -9.26
N ILE A 43 -17.91 -29.69 -8.49
CA ILE A 43 -18.53 -30.95 -8.98
C ILE A 43 -19.55 -30.70 -10.11
N ASP A 44 -20.34 -29.63 -10.00
CA ASP A 44 -21.35 -29.29 -11.01
C ASP A 44 -20.73 -28.75 -12.31
N ASP A 45 -19.60 -28.04 -12.22
CA ASP A 45 -18.88 -27.52 -13.39
C ASP A 45 -18.13 -28.62 -14.16
N ARG A 46 -17.65 -29.67 -13.47
CA ARG A 46 -17.03 -30.85 -14.10
C ARG A 46 -18.01 -31.58 -15.03
N THR A 47 -19.28 -31.63 -14.65
CA THR A 47 -20.34 -32.31 -15.41
C THR A 47 -20.65 -31.60 -16.74
N ASN A 48 -20.62 -30.27 -16.75
CA ASN A 48 -20.82 -29.47 -17.96
C ASN A 48 -19.60 -29.50 -18.89
N LEU A 49 -18.38 -29.53 -18.34
CA LEU A 49 -17.14 -29.66 -19.12
C LEU A 49 -17.04 -31.03 -19.81
N MET A 50 -17.54 -32.09 -19.18
CA MET A 50 -17.54 -33.46 -19.72
C MET A 50 -18.39 -33.63 -20.99
N MET A 51 -19.46 -32.84 -21.18
CA MET A 51 -20.27 -32.89 -22.42
C MET A 51 -19.52 -32.38 -23.65
N VAL A 52 -18.70 -31.33 -23.50
CA VAL A 52 -17.87 -30.76 -24.58
C VAL A 52 -16.76 -31.73 -25.00
N ASN A 53 -16.35 -32.61 -24.09
CA ASN A 53 -15.20 -33.49 -24.24
C ASN A 53 -15.46 -34.76 -25.10
N LYS A 54 -16.72 -35.18 -25.29
CA LYS A 54 -17.06 -36.37 -26.10
C LYS A 54 -16.57 -36.29 -27.56
N THR A 55 -16.47 -35.08 -28.11
CA THR A 55 -16.02 -34.84 -29.49
C THR A 55 -14.50 -34.85 -29.62
N ILE A 56 -13.81 -34.31 -28.61
CA ILE A 56 -12.34 -34.24 -28.57
C ILE A 56 -11.75 -35.63 -28.29
N LEU A 57 -12.29 -36.36 -27.29
CA LEU A 57 -11.90 -37.73 -26.97
C LEU A 57 -12.09 -38.71 -28.14
N LYS A 58 -13.18 -38.59 -28.90
CA LYS A 58 -13.41 -39.40 -30.12
C LYS A 58 -12.35 -39.16 -31.20
N TYR A 59 -11.78 -37.96 -31.28
CA TYR A 59 -10.76 -37.62 -32.26
C TYR A 59 -9.35 -38.05 -31.82
N CYS A 60 -9.02 -37.94 -30.52
CA CYS A 60 -7.78 -38.47 -29.96
C CYS A 60 -7.66 -40.00 -30.14
N ILE A 61 -8.77 -40.74 -29.95
CA ILE A 61 -8.83 -42.19 -30.20
C ILE A 61 -8.57 -42.53 -31.69
N LYS A 62 -8.95 -41.65 -32.62
CA LYS A 62 -8.69 -41.84 -34.06
C LYS A 62 -7.23 -41.58 -34.44
N ILE A 63 -6.54 -40.72 -33.71
CA ILE A 63 -5.12 -40.40 -33.90
C ILE A 63 -4.24 -41.51 -33.30
N ILE A 64 -4.60 -42.02 -32.11
CA ILE A 64 -3.87 -43.11 -31.43
C ILE A 64 -3.94 -44.43 -32.22
N ASN A 65 -5.04 -44.68 -32.95
CA ASN A 65 -5.22 -45.91 -33.73
C ASN A 65 -4.83 -45.80 -35.21
N ALA A 66 -4.25 -44.68 -35.66
CA ALA A 66 -3.74 -44.55 -37.02
C ALA A 66 -2.34 -45.21 -37.11
N PRO A 67 -2.07 -46.07 -38.12
CA PRO A 67 -0.76 -46.70 -38.26
C PRO A 67 0.32 -45.63 -38.46
N LEU A 68 1.33 -45.63 -37.59
CA LEU A 68 2.47 -44.72 -37.66
C LEU A 68 3.30 -45.03 -38.91
N TYR A 69 3.33 -44.12 -39.87
CA TYR A 69 4.36 -44.13 -40.90
C TYR A 69 5.64 -43.53 -40.30
N ASN A 70 6.66 -44.37 -40.15
CA ASN A 70 8.01 -43.93 -39.83
C ASN A 70 8.57 -43.18 -41.04
N ASP A 71 8.77 -41.87 -40.89
CA ASP A 71 9.76 -41.18 -41.71
C ASP A 71 10.52 -40.19 -40.83
N ASN A 72 11.74 -40.59 -40.45
CA ASN A 72 12.69 -39.76 -39.74
C ASN A 72 13.37 -38.83 -40.74
N SER A 73 12.81 -37.64 -41.00
CA SER A 73 13.59 -36.52 -41.52
C SER A 73 12.93 -35.13 -41.29
N HIS A 74 13.70 -34.27 -40.61
CA HIS A 74 13.86 -32.82 -40.79
C HIS A 74 12.94 -31.79 -40.09
N SER A 75 13.65 -30.92 -39.34
CA SER A 75 13.47 -29.49 -39.01
C SER A 75 12.09 -28.83 -39.16
N SER A 76 11.55 -28.41 -38.02
CA SER A 76 10.37 -27.56 -37.90
C SER A 76 10.68 -26.08 -38.12
N THR A 77 10.80 -25.65 -39.38
CA THR A 77 10.69 -24.21 -39.75
C THR A 77 10.14 -23.91 -41.16
N ASN A 78 9.59 -24.85 -41.92
CA ASN A 78 9.00 -24.52 -43.23
C ASN A 78 7.80 -25.41 -43.63
N ILE A 79 6.62 -25.16 -43.05
CA ILE A 79 5.33 -25.59 -43.64
C ILE A 79 4.38 -24.39 -43.71
N ILE A 80 4.81 -23.32 -44.39
CA ILE A 80 3.89 -22.32 -44.93
C ILE A 80 4.37 -22.01 -46.35
N ARG A 81 4.02 -22.89 -47.29
CA ARG A 81 3.87 -22.65 -48.74
C ARG A 81 3.79 -23.99 -49.50
N SER A 82 2.66 -24.69 -49.40
CA SER A 82 2.23 -25.56 -50.50
C SER A 82 0.70 -25.65 -50.52
N SER A 83 0.13 -25.47 -51.71
CA SER A 83 -1.29 -25.21 -51.96
C SER A 83 -2.19 -26.45 -51.98
N LYS A 84 -1.80 -27.54 -51.30
CA LYS A 84 -2.64 -28.75 -51.16
C LYS A 84 -2.59 -29.31 -49.73
N MET A 85 -3.13 -28.56 -48.77
CA MET A 85 -3.50 -29.17 -47.48
C MET A 85 -4.63 -30.17 -47.68
N SER A 86 -4.43 -31.41 -47.21
CA SER A 86 -5.47 -32.44 -47.18
C SER A 86 -6.73 -31.95 -46.44
N ARG A 87 -7.90 -32.49 -46.78
CA ARG A 87 -9.19 -32.16 -46.10
C ARG A 87 -9.13 -32.35 -44.58
N GLN A 88 -8.24 -33.22 -44.09
CA GLN A 88 -8.03 -33.50 -42.68
C GLN A 88 -7.19 -32.41 -42.00
N ASN A 89 -6.13 -31.91 -42.65
CA ASN A 89 -5.30 -30.83 -42.12
C ASN A 89 -6.02 -29.47 -42.13
N LYS A 90 -6.93 -29.22 -43.09
CA LYS A 90 -7.80 -28.03 -43.05
C LYS A 90 -8.75 -28.03 -41.85
N LYS A 91 -9.29 -29.20 -41.47
CA LYS A 91 -10.15 -29.33 -40.28
C LYS A 91 -9.37 -29.18 -38.97
N ILE A 92 -8.13 -29.68 -38.90
CA ILE A 92 -7.25 -29.49 -37.74
C ILE A 92 -6.95 -28.00 -37.54
N PHE A 93 -6.61 -27.29 -38.62
CA PHE A 93 -6.32 -25.86 -38.56
C PHE A 93 -7.54 -25.01 -38.16
N GLU A 94 -8.76 -25.36 -38.60
CA GLU A 94 -9.97 -24.68 -38.13
C GLU A 94 -10.31 -24.99 -36.66
N ILE A 95 -10.01 -26.19 -36.18
CA ILE A 95 -10.20 -26.57 -34.78
C ILE A 95 -9.14 -25.89 -33.88
N GLU A 96 -7.89 -25.75 -34.34
CA GLU A 96 -6.88 -24.93 -33.65
C GLU A 96 -7.31 -23.47 -33.58
N LYS A 97 -7.83 -22.92 -34.69
CA LYS A 97 -8.33 -21.55 -34.73
C LYS A 97 -9.57 -21.35 -33.83
N PHE A 98 -10.47 -22.34 -33.77
CA PHE A 98 -11.63 -22.33 -32.89
C PHE A 98 -11.23 -22.52 -31.41
N SER A 99 -10.26 -23.39 -31.12
CA SER A 99 -9.76 -23.65 -29.77
C SER A 99 -8.93 -22.48 -29.26
N LEU A 100 -8.12 -21.83 -30.10
CA LEU A 100 -7.41 -20.58 -29.79
C LEU A 100 -8.39 -19.41 -29.65
N SER A 101 -9.44 -19.35 -30.47
CA SER A 101 -10.52 -18.36 -30.32
C SER A 101 -11.28 -18.55 -29.01
N TYR A 102 -11.59 -19.79 -28.64
CA TYR A 102 -12.30 -20.13 -27.41
C TYR A 102 -11.41 -20.02 -26.16
N LEU A 103 -10.12 -20.38 -26.26
CA LEU A 103 -9.10 -20.13 -25.22
C LEU A 103 -8.81 -18.65 -25.09
N ASN A 104 -8.81 -17.87 -26.16
CA ASN A 104 -8.77 -16.41 -26.08
C ASN A 104 -10.08 -15.84 -25.55
N LYS A 105 -11.23 -16.50 -25.72
CA LYS A 105 -12.50 -16.12 -25.10
C LYS A 105 -12.54 -16.47 -23.62
N ILE A 106 -11.91 -17.56 -23.19
CA ILE A 106 -11.72 -17.95 -21.78
C ILE A 106 -10.63 -17.10 -21.14
N LYS A 107 -9.50 -16.85 -21.81
CA LYS A 107 -8.50 -15.85 -21.39
C LYS A 107 -9.14 -14.48 -21.34
N ASN A 108 -9.93 -14.05 -22.31
CA ASN A 108 -10.58 -12.75 -22.25
C ASN A 108 -11.75 -12.72 -21.26
N ASN A 109 -12.40 -13.83 -20.92
CA ASN A 109 -13.42 -13.89 -19.85
C ASN A 109 -12.79 -14.06 -18.45
N ALA A 110 -11.61 -14.66 -18.35
CA ALA A 110 -10.81 -14.71 -17.13
C ALA A 110 -10.14 -13.34 -16.93
N VAL A 111 -9.44 -12.83 -17.94
CA VAL A 111 -8.89 -11.48 -17.99
C VAL A 111 -9.99 -10.43 -17.85
N SER A 112 -11.20 -10.55 -18.42
CA SER A 112 -12.29 -9.59 -18.16
C SER A 112 -12.97 -9.78 -16.80
N ARG A 113 -12.77 -10.92 -16.12
CA ARG A 113 -13.05 -11.07 -14.69
C ARG A 113 -11.91 -10.52 -13.82
N PHE A 114 -10.71 -10.32 -14.39
CA PHE A 114 -9.51 -9.79 -13.74
C PHE A 114 -9.10 -8.38 -14.24
N SER A 115 -9.88 -7.74 -15.11
CA SER A 115 -9.65 -6.39 -15.67
C SER A 115 -10.92 -5.53 -15.70
N GLY A 116 -11.93 -5.91 -14.93
CA GLY A 116 -13.01 -5.00 -14.51
C GLY A 116 -12.63 -4.28 -13.20
N PRO A 117 -13.28 -3.15 -12.86
CA PRO A 117 -13.09 -2.55 -11.55
C PRO A 117 -13.40 -3.59 -10.48
N LEU A 118 -12.62 -3.63 -9.40
CA LEU A 118 -12.84 -4.39 -8.18
C LEU A 118 -14.30 -4.24 -7.73
N ALA A 119 -15.16 -5.11 -8.22
CA ALA A 119 -16.60 -5.11 -7.99
C ALA A 119 -17.02 -6.47 -7.41
N GLY A 120 -16.20 -7.03 -6.52
CA GLY A 120 -16.75 -7.69 -5.34
C GLY A 120 -17.15 -6.57 -4.38
N LYS A 121 -18.35 -6.63 -3.76
CA LYS A 121 -18.86 -5.63 -2.80
C LYS A 121 -17.71 -5.04 -1.98
N THR A 122 -17.27 -3.84 -2.34
CA THR A 122 -16.24 -3.12 -1.62
C THR A 122 -16.86 -2.64 -0.31
N MET A 123 -16.76 -3.47 0.73
CA MET A 123 -16.98 -3.06 2.11
C MET A 123 -16.13 -1.81 2.36
N ARG A 124 -16.76 -0.73 2.79
CA ARG A 124 -16.10 0.58 2.85
C ARG A 124 -15.10 0.60 4.00
N PRO A 125 -13.93 1.26 3.88
CA PRO A 125 -12.94 1.39 4.96
C PRO A 125 -13.53 1.91 6.29
N SER A 126 -14.65 2.64 6.25
CA SER A 126 -15.41 3.11 7.42
C SER A 126 -16.00 2.00 8.30
N GLU A 127 -15.95 0.73 7.90
CA GLU A 127 -16.50 -0.37 8.69
C GLU A 127 -15.53 -0.89 9.77
N VAL A 128 -14.21 -0.73 9.55
CA VAL A 128 -13.17 -1.12 10.53
C VAL A 128 -13.22 -0.20 11.74
N PHE A 129 -13.11 1.11 11.51
CA PHE A 129 -13.19 2.12 12.55
C PHE A 129 -14.67 2.40 12.90
N PRO A 130 -15.12 2.18 14.15
CA PRO A 130 -16.51 2.46 14.53
C PRO A 130 -16.94 3.91 14.34
N ASP A 131 -16.01 4.84 14.55
CA ASP A 131 -16.18 6.27 14.44
C ASP A 131 -14.81 6.92 14.16
N SER A 132 -14.67 8.23 14.39
CA SER A 132 -13.42 8.98 14.22
C SER A 132 -12.50 8.98 15.45
N LYS A 133 -12.81 8.20 16.49
CA LYS A 133 -11.95 8.12 17.66
C LYS A 133 -10.61 7.50 17.31
N PRO A 134 -9.52 7.93 17.97
CA PRO A 134 -8.22 7.32 17.80
C PRO A 134 -8.24 5.85 18.23
N PHE A 135 -7.39 5.04 17.61
CA PHE A 135 -7.01 3.73 18.13
C PHE A 135 -5.71 3.86 18.89
N THR A 136 -5.37 2.86 19.70
CA THR A 136 -4.01 2.69 20.22
C THR A 136 -3.45 1.36 19.74
N ARG A 137 -2.21 1.34 19.28
CA ARG A 137 -1.46 0.10 19.21
C ARG A 137 -1.25 -0.39 20.65
N TRP A 138 -1.52 -1.66 20.87
CA TRP A 138 -1.49 -2.32 22.15
C TRP A 138 -0.35 -3.33 22.10
N TRP A 139 0.77 -2.98 22.72
CA TRP A 139 2.00 -3.77 22.70
C TRP A 139 1.90 -4.95 23.65
N TRP A 140 1.69 -6.14 23.10
CA TRP A 140 1.77 -7.39 23.82
C TRP A 140 3.24 -7.77 23.84
N LEU A 141 3.86 -7.74 25.03
CA LEU A 141 5.32 -7.94 25.20
C LEU A 141 5.62 -9.20 26.02
N LYS A 142 5.28 -9.17 27.31
CA LYS A 142 5.39 -10.32 28.23
C LYS A 142 4.05 -10.60 28.88
N GLY A 143 3.69 -11.89 28.93
CA GLY A 143 2.50 -12.38 29.61
C GLY A 143 2.64 -12.37 31.15
N PRO A 144 1.65 -12.94 31.87
CA PRO A 144 0.48 -13.66 31.35
C PRO A 144 -0.65 -12.74 30.86
N PHE A 145 -1.31 -13.13 29.76
CA PHE A 145 -2.45 -12.40 29.16
C PHE A 145 -3.80 -12.90 29.68
N LYS A 146 -4.15 -12.55 30.93
CA LYS A 146 -5.38 -13.06 31.55
C LYS A 146 -6.60 -12.28 31.07
N GLU A 147 -7.74 -12.96 30.98
CA GLU A 147 -9.02 -12.36 30.57
C GLU A 147 -9.42 -11.15 31.42
N VAL A 148 -9.18 -11.20 32.74
CA VAL A 148 -9.48 -10.09 33.65
C VAL A 148 -8.66 -8.83 33.33
N ASP A 149 -7.38 -9.01 33.00
CA ASP A 149 -6.47 -7.91 32.64
C ASP A 149 -6.86 -7.33 31.28
N ILE A 150 -7.18 -8.20 30.30
CA ILE A 150 -7.67 -7.81 28.97
C ILE A 150 -8.93 -6.95 29.09
N LYS A 151 -9.94 -7.42 29.84
CA LYS A 151 -11.20 -6.69 30.02
C LYS A 151 -11.01 -5.35 30.72
N ALA A 152 -10.19 -5.30 31.77
CA ALA A 152 -9.96 -4.08 32.53
C ALA A 152 -9.25 -3.01 31.68
N GLN A 153 -8.23 -3.40 30.89
CA GLN A 153 -7.55 -2.48 29.98
C GLN A 153 -8.47 -2.00 28.85
N LEU A 154 -9.26 -2.88 28.24
CA LEU A 154 -10.24 -2.46 27.22
C LEU A 154 -11.32 -1.50 27.79
N LEU A 155 -11.75 -1.71 29.04
CA LEU A 155 -12.63 -0.76 29.72
C LEU A 155 -11.96 0.60 29.95
N TRP A 156 -10.69 0.60 30.34
CA TRP A 156 -9.91 1.84 30.47
C TRP A 156 -9.75 2.55 29.12
N ILE A 157 -9.38 1.83 28.06
CA ILE A 157 -9.30 2.35 26.68
C ILE A 157 -10.61 3.02 26.28
N LYS A 158 -11.75 2.35 26.48
CA LYS A 158 -13.07 2.93 26.20
C LYS A 158 -13.34 4.19 27.04
N LYS A 159 -12.99 4.18 28.33
CA LYS A 159 -13.17 5.33 29.23
C LYS A 159 -12.33 6.54 28.79
N GLN A 160 -11.14 6.32 28.22
CA GLN A 160 -10.26 7.38 27.73
C GLN A 160 -10.61 7.88 26.32
N GLY A 161 -11.76 7.48 25.75
CA GLY A 161 -12.21 8.01 24.46
C GLY A 161 -11.54 7.40 23.24
N PHE A 162 -10.89 6.25 23.35
CA PHE A 162 -10.42 5.50 22.19
C PHE A 162 -11.56 4.74 21.50
N GLY A 163 -11.46 4.58 20.18
CA GLY A 163 -12.40 3.84 19.35
C GLY A 163 -12.04 2.36 19.18
N GLY A 164 -10.82 1.97 19.52
CA GLY A 164 -10.33 0.62 19.32
C GLY A 164 -8.85 0.44 19.61
N VAL A 165 -8.37 -0.76 19.32
CA VAL A 165 -6.98 -1.18 19.49
C VAL A 165 -6.44 -1.87 18.24
N GLU A 166 -5.14 -1.79 18.03
CA GLU A 166 -4.37 -2.73 17.22
C GLU A 166 -3.57 -3.63 18.15
N LEU A 167 -3.72 -4.95 18.09
CA LEU A 167 -2.85 -5.85 18.84
C LEU A 167 -1.56 -6.04 18.05
N ALA A 168 -0.44 -5.64 18.66
CA ALA A 168 0.90 -5.82 18.14
C ALA A 168 1.72 -6.63 19.14
N TRP A 169 2.44 -7.64 18.67
CA TRP A 169 3.19 -8.57 19.52
C TRP A 169 4.66 -8.54 19.16
N LEU A 170 5.46 -8.36 20.20
CA LEU A 170 6.90 -8.20 20.08
C LEU A 170 7.62 -8.76 21.31
N PHE A 171 8.69 -9.52 21.12
CA PHE A 171 9.56 -9.93 22.22
C PHE A 171 10.42 -8.73 22.67
N PRO A 172 10.32 -8.27 23.93
CA PRO A 172 11.07 -7.10 24.40
C PRO A 172 12.52 -7.45 24.76
N SER A 173 13.38 -7.64 23.76
CA SER A 173 14.78 -8.03 23.98
C SER A 173 15.57 -7.01 24.81
N TRP A 174 15.23 -5.72 24.69
CA TRP A 174 15.81 -4.61 25.45
C TRP A 174 15.62 -4.73 26.97
N ASP A 175 14.62 -5.48 27.42
CA ASP A 175 14.26 -5.67 28.82
C ASP A 175 14.59 -7.10 29.30
N THR A 176 15.58 -7.75 28.70
CA THR A 176 16.03 -9.09 29.11
C THR A 176 17.52 -9.13 29.46
N PRO A 177 17.91 -8.77 30.70
CA PRO A 177 19.24 -9.03 31.19
C PRO A 177 19.50 -10.55 31.19
N ASN A 178 20.62 -10.98 30.59
CA ASN A 178 21.16 -12.35 30.65
C ASN A 178 20.35 -13.47 29.98
N ASN A 179 19.60 -13.22 28.89
CA ASN A 179 18.84 -14.26 28.15
C ASN A 179 17.90 -15.09 29.03
N SER A 180 17.41 -14.52 30.14
CA SER A 180 16.41 -15.19 30.98
C SER A 180 15.03 -15.06 30.33
N PHE A 181 14.75 -15.95 29.37
CA PHE A 181 13.45 -16.02 28.71
C PHE A 181 12.36 -16.26 29.76
N ALA A 182 11.54 -15.24 30.03
CA ALA A 182 10.51 -15.33 31.05
C ALA A 182 9.53 -16.47 30.68
N PRO A 183 9.26 -17.43 31.57
CA PRO A 183 8.57 -18.70 31.27
C PRO A 183 7.06 -18.59 30.97
N SER A 184 6.52 -17.41 30.66
CA SER A 184 5.06 -17.18 30.52
C SER A 184 4.60 -16.73 29.14
N GLN A 185 5.42 -16.88 28.10
CA GLN A 185 5.01 -16.51 26.74
C GLN A 185 4.08 -17.56 26.14
N ILE A 186 2.91 -17.09 25.68
CA ILE A 186 2.04 -17.87 24.80
C ILE A 186 2.82 -18.12 23.51
N LYS A 187 3.02 -19.39 23.14
CA LYS A 187 3.75 -19.76 21.92
C LYS A 187 3.07 -19.17 20.68
N TRP A 188 3.87 -18.59 19.78
CA TRP A 188 3.43 -18.03 18.50
C TRP A 188 2.56 -19.02 17.72
N LEU A 189 1.41 -18.54 17.21
CA LEU A 189 0.40 -19.30 16.44
C LEU A 189 -0.19 -20.55 17.14
N SER A 190 0.08 -20.77 18.43
CA SER A 190 -0.47 -21.89 19.18
C SER A 190 -1.99 -21.81 19.35
N ASN A 191 -2.61 -22.91 19.78
CA ASN A 191 -4.04 -22.91 20.13
C ASN A 191 -4.38 -21.90 21.24
N ASP A 192 -3.46 -21.64 22.18
CA ASP A 192 -3.68 -20.65 23.23
C ASP A 192 -3.54 -19.22 22.70
N PHE A 193 -2.64 -18.96 21.74
CA PHE A 193 -2.58 -17.69 21.02
C PHE A 193 -3.90 -17.42 20.29
N LYS A 194 -4.35 -18.38 19.48
CA LYS A 194 -5.62 -18.34 18.74
C LYS A 194 -6.82 -18.06 19.64
N LYS A 195 -6.93 -18.78 20.78
CA LYS A 195 -8.02 -18.58 21.75
C LYS A 195 -7.96 -17.19 22.38
N THR A 196 -6.77 -16.74 22.75
CA THR A 196 -6.56 -15.43 23.38
C THR A 196 -6.94 -14.30 22.43
N LEU A 197 -6.54 -14.40 21.15
CA LEU A 197 -6.89 -13.44 20.11
C LEU A 197 -8.41 -13.32 19.92
N ALA A 198 -9.09 -14.46 19.79
CA ALA A 198 -10.54 -14.51 19.62
C ALA A 198 -11.29 -13.98 20.85
N LEU A 199 -10.79 -14.28 22.06
CA LEU A 199 -11.34 -13.76 23.31
C LEU A 199 -11.18 -12.24 23.39
N THR A 200 -10.00 -11.71 23.08
CA THR A 200 -9.74 -10.27 23.09
C THR A 200 -10.65 -9.53 22.11
N LYS A 201 -10.74 -10.03 20.86
CA LYS A 201 -11.68 -9.51 19.85
C LYS A 201 -13.11 -9.45 20.38
N LYS A 202 -13.60 -10.57 20.93
CA LYS A 202 -14.97 -10.65 21.47
C LYS A 202 -15.19 -9.68 22.63
N CYS A 203 -14.19 -9.46 23.48
CA CYS A 203 -14.26 -8.48 24.56
C CYS A 203 -14.31 -7.05 24.01
N ALA A 204 -13.48 -6.71 23.03
CA ALA A 204 -13.49 -5.39 22.37
C ALA A 204 -14.85 -5.11 21.71
N GLU A 205 -15.39 -6.06 20.95
CA GLU A 205 -16.69 -5.91 20.28
C GLU A 205 -17.84 -5.71 21.27
N LYS A 206 -17.86 -6.44 22.39
CA LYS A 206 -18.86 -6.23 23.45
C LYS A 206 -18.84 -4.83 24.04
N LEU A 207 -17.69 -4.16 23.96
CA LEU A 207 -17.51 -2.77 24.39
C LEU A 207 -17.76 -1.78 23.26
N GLY A 208 -18.03 -2.22 22.04
CA GLY A 208 -18.19 -1.37 20.86
C GLY A 208 -16.86 -0.82 20.32
N LEU A 209 -15.73 -1.43 20.69
CA LEU A 209 -14.40 -1.07 20.23
C LEU A 209 -14.05 -1.84 18.93
N GLY A 210 -13.31 -1.19 18.03
CA GLY A 210 -12.58 -1.86 16.96
C GLY A 210 -11.38 -2.64 17.51
N CYS A 211 -10.91 -3.63 16.74
CA CYS A 211 -9.81 -4.51 17.14
C CYS A 211 -9.09 -5.02 15.89
N ASP A 212 -7.94 -4.42 15.59
CA ASP A 212 -7.06 -4.79 14.47
C ASP A 212 -5.90 -5.66 14.95
N PHE A 213 -5.15 -6.24 14.01
CA PHE A 213 -4.07 -7.18 14.30
C PHE A 213 -2.84 -6.92 13.42
N THR A 214 -1.65 -6.75 13.99
CA THR A 214 -0.38 -6.77 13.24
C THR A 214 -0.17 -8.16 12.64
N PHE A 215 -0.07 -8.29 11.32
CA PHE A 215 -0.08 -9.59 10.64
C PHE A 215 1.30 -10.22 10.48
N GLY A 216 2.03 -10.29 11.58
CA GLY A 216 3.39 -10.81 11.66
C GLY A 216 3.91 -10.68 13.08
N SER A 217 5.01 -11.34 13.37
CA SER A 217 5.68 -11.23 14.66
C SER A 217 6.84 -10.25 14.52
N SER A 218 6.71 -9.04 15.07
CA SER A 218 7.54 -7.88 14.67
C SER A 218 7.35 -7.52 13.18
N TRP A 219 8.30 -6.79 12.62
CA TRP A 219 8.39 -6.42 11.21
C TRP A 219 9.83 -6.59 10.69
N PRO A 220 10.02 -6.77 9.37
CA PRO A 220 9.00 -7.01 8.34
C PRO A 220 8.39 -8.43 8.45
N PHE A 221 7.48 -8.80 7.55
CA PHE A 221 6.88 -10.14 7.55
C PHE A 221 7.93 -11.24 7.41
N GLY A 222 7.75 -12.31 8.18
CA GLY A 222 8.53 -13.54 8.09
C GLY A 222 8.31 -14.44 9.30
N GLY A 223 9.11 -15.50 9.41
CA GLY A 223 8.88 -16.52 10.44
C GLY A 223 9.77 -17.74 10.26
N SER A 224 9.97 -18.48 11.37
CA SER A 224 10.85 -19.65 11.42
C SER A 224 10.32 -20.86 10.64
N PHE A 225 9.10 -20.76 10.13
CA PHE A 225 8.42 -21.75 9.31
C PHE A 225 8.65 -21.57 7.80
N LEU A 226 9.26 -20.45 7.38
CA LEU A 226 9.52 -20.21 5.96
C LEU A 226 10.48 -21.25 5.39
N ALA A 227 10.13 -21.78 4.21
CA ALA A 227 11.05 -22.58 3.43
C ALA A 227 12.15 -21.69 2.83
N PRO A 228 13.37 -22.18 2.59
CA PRO A 228 14.48 -21.38 2.04
C PRO A 228 14.14 -20.59 0.76
N GLU A 229 13.29 -21.16 -0.10
CA GLU A 229 12.81 -20.53 -1.34
C GLU A 229 11.85 -19.34 -1.10
N ASP A 230 11.17 -19.32 0.04
CA ASP A 230 10.24 -18.26 0.44
C ASP A 230 10.93 -17.16 1.25
N CYS A 231 12.23 -17.32 1.58
CA CYS A 231 13.03 -16.31 2.26
C CYS A 231 13.48 -15.19 1.31
N ALA A 232 13.69 -13.99 1.85
CA ALA A 232 14.22 -12.85 1.12
C ALA A 232 15.57 -13.17 0.47
N HIS A 233 15.81 -12.59 -0.72
CA HIS A 233 17.04 -12.77 -1.48
C HIS A 233 17.69 -11.43 -1.77
N THR A 234 18.98 -11.48 -2.07
CA THR A 234 19.79 -10.38 -2.57
C THR A 234 20.40 -10.74 -3.92
N PHE A 235 21.10 -9.80 -4.55
CA PHE A 235 21.92 -10.08 -5.73
C PHE A 235 22.92 -11.23 -5.54
N LYS A 236 23.35 -11.49 -4.30
CA LYS A 236 24.37 -12.50 -3.96
C LYS A 236 23.78 -13.85 -3.54
N GLY A 237 22.45 -14.01 -3.55
CA GLY A 237 21.76 -15.20 -3.06
C GLY A 237 20.87 -14.91 -1.84
N PRO A 238 20.54 -15.92 -1.02
CA PRO A 238 19.67 -15.75 0.15
C PRO A 238 20.12 -14.61 1.07
N SER A 239 19.17 -13.83 1.58
CA SER A 239 19.44 -12.77 2.54
C SER A 239 19.77 -13.37 3.92
N ALA A 240 20.76 -12.77 4.58
CA ALA A 240 21.08 -13.08 5.98
C ALA A 240 20.28 -12.22 6.97
N GLN A 241 19.35 -11.38 6.49
CA GLN A 241 18.54 -10.53 7.35
C GLN A 241 17.55 -11.38 8.16
N GLU A 242 17.55 -11.16 9.47
CA GLU A 242 16.65 -11.80 10.43
C GLU A 242 15.69 -10.76 11.03
N ILE A 243 14.54 -11.24 11.48
CA ILE A 243 13.55 -10.42 12.17
C ILE A 243 13.96 -10.29 13.64
N TRP A 244 14.23 -9.05 14.03
CA TRP A 244 14.51 -8.65 15.39
C TRP A 244 13.24 -8.68 16.25
N ASP A 245 13.41 -8.97 17.53
CA ASP A 245 12.33 -8.92 18.53
C ASP A 245 11.10 -9.77 18.17
N SER A 246 11.31 -10.83 17.38
CA SER A 246 10.26 -11.79 17.06
C SER A 246 9.75 -12.49 18.32
N TRP A 247 8.43 -12.69 18.40
CA TRP A 247 7.74 -13.56 19.34
C TRP A 247 8.23 -15.02 19.33
N GLU A 248 9.01 -15.40 18.31
CA GLU A 248 9.64 -16.73 18.20
C GLU A 248 10.99 -16.86 18.92
N VAL A 249 11.48 -15.79 19.57
CA VAL A 249 12.70 -15.78 20.39
C VAL A 249 12.74 -17.02 21.33
N PRO A 250 13.88 -17.74 21.43
CA PRO A 250 15.23 -17.39 20.95
C PRO A 250 15.50 -17.62 19.46
N LYS A 251 14.51 -17.99 18.64
CA LYS A 251 14.71 -18.05 17.20
C LYS A 251 14.79 -16.63 16.62
N HIS A 252 15.67 -16.46 15.63
CA HIS A 252 15.76 -15.27 14.80
C HIS A 252 15.28 -15.66 13.40
N PRO A 253 14.00 -15.44 13.08
CA PRO A 253 13.44 -15.97 11.86
C PRO A 253 13.86 -15.17 10.63
N PRO A 254 13.92 -15.79 9.45
CA PRO A 254 14.23 -15.11 8.21
C PRO A 254 13.07 -14.19 7.77
N VAL A 255 13.42 -13.18 6.97
CA VAL A 255 12.46 -12.28 6.32
C VAL A 255 11.82 -12.97 5.10
N LEU A 256 10.52 -12.73 4.89
CA LEU A 256 9.76 -13.20 3.72
C LEU A 256 10.30 -12.61 2.40
N ASN A 257 10.23 -13.36 1.31
CA ASN A 257 10.48 -12.84 -0.03
C ASN A 257 9.32 -11.97 -0.52
N HIS A 258 9.37 -10.67 -0.23
CA HIS A 258 8.37 -9.69 -0.65
C HIS A 258 8.32 -9.46 -2.19
N LEU A 259 9.20 -10.09 -2.96
CA LEU A 259 9.16 -10.08 -4.42
C LEU A 259 8.49 -11.32 -5.03
N SER A 260 7.99 -12.24 -4.18
CA SER A 260 7.37 -13.50 -4.58
C SER A 260 5.93 -13.62 -4.07
N ARG A 261 4.97 -13.69 -5.00
CA ARG A 261 3.56 -13.92 -4.67
C ARG A 261 3.36 -15.28 -4.01
N THR A 262 4.05 -16.31 -4.51
CA THR A 262 3.99 -17.67 -3.95
C THR A 262 4.46 -17.71 -2.50
N ALA A 263 5.52 -16.97 -2.16
CA ALA A 263 5.99 -16.89 -0.78
C ALA A 263 4.94 -16.24 0.13
N LEU A 264 4.30 -15.16 -0.32
CA LEU A 264 3.20 -14.52 0.41
C LEU A 264 1.98 -15.45 0.57
N GLU A 265 1.62 -16.22 -0.46
CA GLU A 265 0.54 -17.21 -0.39
C GLU A 265 0.83 -18.29 0.66
N HIS A 266 2.04 -18.84 0.68
CA HIS A 266 2.47 -19.81 1.70
C HIS A 266 2.48 -19.19 3.11
N TYR A 267 2.96 -17.96 3.25
CA TYR A 267 2.96 -17.22 4.51
C TYR A 267 1.53 -17.05 5.05
N ILE A 268 0.61 -16.59 4.21
CA ILE A 268 -0.80 -16.41 4.59
C ILE A 268 -1.45 -17.75 4.94
N GLU A 269 -1.20 -18.82 4.19
CA GLU A 269 -1.75 -20.14 4.49
C GLU A 269 -1.26 -20.66 5.85
N HIS A 270 -0.01 -20.38 6.22
CA HIS A 270 0.51 -20.72 7.54
C HIS A 270 -0.14 -19.89 8.66
N MET A 271 -0.31 -18.59 8.42
CA MET A 271 -0.81 -17.64 9.42
C MET A 271 -2.32 -17.75 9.66
N ARG A 272 -3.11 -18.03 8.61
CA ARG A 272 -4.58 -17.91 8.64
C ARG A 272 -5.25 -18.65 9.79
N GLY A 273 -4.76 -19.84 10.13
CA GLY A 273 -5.37 -20.72 11.11
C GLY A 273 -5.41 -20.12 12.52
N ALA A 274 -4.48 -19.23 12.84
CA ALA A 274 -4.40 -18.53 14.12
C ALA A 274 -5.32 -17.30 14.19
N PHE A 275 -5.51 -16.59 13.07
CA PHE A 275 -6.23 -15.32 13.02
C PHE A 275 -7.72 -15.46 12.70
N GLU A 276 -8.09 -16.44 11.88
CA GLU A 276 -9.45 -16.62 11.35
C GLU A 276 -10.56 -16.53 12.42
N PRO A 277 -10.46 -17.12 13.64
CA PRO A 277 -11.52 -16.98 14.63
C PRO A 277 -11.70 -15.55 15.13
N ALA A 278 -10.63 -14.75 15.19
CA ALA A 278 -10.66 -13.36 15.64
C ALA A 278 -11.06 -12.40 14.51
N LEU A 279 -11.08 -12.86 13.26
CA LEU A 279 -11.60 -12.09 12.12
C LEU A 279 -13.12 -12.25 11.94
N LYS A 280 -13.76 -13.14 12.71
CA LYS A 280 -15.22 -13.27 12.73
C LYS A 280 -15.85 -12.08 13.45
N GLY A 281 -17.03 -11.65 12.98
CA GLY A 281 -17.81 -10.59 13.59
C GLY A 281 -17.66 -9.27 12.84
N ARG A 282 -17.43 -8.18 13.58
CA ARG A 282 -17.17 -6.86 13.02
C ARG A 282 -15.86 -6.89 12.21
N PRO A 283 -15.78 -6.21 11.05
CA PRO A 283 -14.55 -6.15 10.27
C PRO A 283 -13.34 -5.70 11.09
N SER A 284 -12.21 -6.34 10.85
CA SER A 284 -10.89 -6.03 11.41
C SER A 284 -9.90 -5.84 10.27
N SER A 285 -8.88 -5.02 10.48
CA SER A 285 -7.73 -4.96 9.58
C SER A 285 -6.62 -5.92 10.02
N LEU A 286 -5.97 -6.50 9.03
CA LEU A 286 -4.62 -7.04 9.14
C LEU A 286 -3.64 -5.90 8.81
N PHE A 287 -2.85 -5.54 9.80
CA PHE A 287 -1.88 -4.47 9.70
C PHE A 287 -0.53 -5.00 9.16
N CYS A 288 0.01 -4.33 8.14
CA CYS A 288 1.38 -4.53 7.66
C CYS A 288 2.17 -3.26 7.95
N ASP A 289 3.20 -3.42 8.77
CA ASP A 289 4.12 -2.35 9.16
C ASP A 289 4.98 -1.87 7.99
N SER A 290 5.73 -0.80 8.21
CA SER A 290 6.70 -0.28 7.26
C SER A 290 7.71 -1.34 6.84
N LEU A 291 8.16 -1.27 5.58
CA LEU A 291 9.07 -2.28 5.05
C LEU A 291 10.52 -1.92 5.36
N GLU A 292 11.13 -2.67 6.29
CA GLU A 292 12.54 -2.55 6.63
C GLU A 292 13.34 -3.74 6.08
N ILE A 293 13.80 -3.64 4.83
CA ILE A 293 14.66 -4.66 4.20
C ILE A 293 16.01 -4.08 3.79
N SER A 294 16.99 -4.93 3.48
CA SER A 294 18.28 -4.48 2.93
C SER A 294 18.08 -3.85 1.55
N ASN A 295 17.85 -2.55 1.56
CA ASN A 295 17.19 -1.78 0.51
C ASN A 295 17.93 -1.71 -0.83
N ASP A 296 19.26 -1.77 -0.84
CA ASP A 296 20.05 -1.64 -2.08
C ASP A 296 20.50 -2.98 -2.68
N THR A 297 20.04 -4.10 -2.12
CA THR A 297 20.40 -5.42 -2.64
C THR A 297 19.24 -6.39 -2.80
N VAL A 298 18.02 -6.02 -2.38
CA VAL A 298 16.85 -6.91 -2.47
C VAL A 298 16.65 -7.39 -3.90
N TRP A 299 16.50 -8.70 -4.06
CA TRP A 299 16.33 -9.32 -5.37
C TRP A 299 15.53 -10.61 -5.27
N SER A 300 15.14 -11.16 -6.42
CA SER A 300 14.58 -12.50 -6.51
C SER A 300 15.16 -13.23 -7.72
N PRO A 301 15.46 -14.54 -7.64
CA PRO A 301 16.07 -15.29 -8.75
C PRO A 301 15.30 -15.19 -10.07
N ASN A 302 13.98 -15.01 -10.01
CA ASN A 302 13.14 -14.87 -11.20
C ASN A 302 13.25 -13.50 -11.90
N LEU A 303 13.91 -12.51 -11.29
CA LEU A 303 14.05 -11.16 -11.85
C LEU A 303 15.21 -11.03 -12.82
N TRP A 304 16.24 -11.87 -12.75
CA TRP A 304 17.38 -11.82 -13.68
C TRP A 304 16.94 -11.93 -15.14
N LYS A 305 16.18 -12.98 -15.44
CA LYS A 305 15.64 -13.20 -16.79
C LYS A 305 14.65 -12.11 -17.20
N LYS A 306 13.76 -11.70 -16.28
CA LYS A 306 12.77 -10.65 -16.54
C LYS A 306 13.43 -9.29 -16.79
N PHE A 307 14.57 -9.02 -16.15
CA PHE A 307 15.35 -7.81 -16.36
C PHE A 307 15.87 -7.77 -17.80
N GLU A 308 16.54 -8.84 -18.23
CA GLU A 308 17.10 -8.93 -19.59
C GLU A 308 15.99 -8.86 -20.65
N GLU A 309 14.88 -9.58 -20.46
CA GLU A 309 13.71 -9.52 -21.35
C GLU A 309 13.10 -8.13 -21.45
N ARG A 310 13.13 -7.36 -20.35
CA ARG A 310 12.51 -6.04 -20.27
C ARG A 310 13.40 -4.92 -20.81
N PHE A 311 14.67 -4.92 -20.42
CA PHE A 311 15.58 -3.80 -20.68
C PHE A 311 16.57 -4.09 -21.81
N GLY A 312 16.64 -5.32 -22.30
CA GLY A 312 17.43 -5.68 -23.48
C GLY A 312 18.94 -5.83 -23.22
N TYR A 313 19.36 -5.91 -21.97
CA TYR A 313 20.76 -6.15 -21.57
C TYR A 313 20.84 -6.96 -20.27
N SER A 314 21.97 -7.61 -20.02
CA SER A 314 22.17 -8.39 -18.79
C SER A 314 22.62 -7.49 -17.64
N LEU A 315 21.87 -7.47 -16.54
CA LEU A 315 22.28 -6.74 -15.34
C LEU A 315 23.57 -7.30 -14.72
N THR A 316 23.84 -8.60 -14.89
CA THR A 316 25.05 -9.23 -14.31
C THR A 316 26.33 -8.60 -14.82
N ASP A 317 26.31 -8.14 -16.08
CA ASP A 317 27.48 -7.58 -16.76
C ASP A 317 27.77 -6.14 -16.31
N HIS A 318 26.84 -5.53 -15.57
CA HIS A 318 26.89 -4.14 -15.11
C HIS A 318 26.75 -3.99 -13.60
N MET A 319 26.92 -5.06 -12.83
CA MET A 319 26.79 -5.02 -11.36
C MET A 319 27.74 -3.99 -10.71
N ASP A 320 28.95 -3.82 -11.26
CA ASP A 320 29.95 -2.87 -10.77
C ASP A 320 29.59 -1.40 -11.07
N GLU A 321 28.60 -1.16 -11.94
CA GLU A 321 28.14 0.17 -12.35
C GLU A 321 26.87 0.62 -11.62
N LEU A 322 26.22 -0.24 -10.82
CA LEU A 322 24.96 0.08 -10.12
C LEU A 322 25.04 1.37 -9.28
N ASP A 323 26.19 1.65 -8.67
CA ASP A 323 26.41 2.83 -7.82
C ASP A 323 26.94 4.05 -8.58
N THR A 324 27.46 3.88 -9.78
CA THR A 324 28.07 4.98 -10.57
C THR A 324 27.21 5.41 -11.76
N ASN A 325 26.38 4.52 -12.30
CA ASN A 325 25.52 4.76 -13.45
C ASN A 325 24.03 4.86 -13.03
N PRO A 326 23.44 6.07 -13.01
CA PRO A 326 22.07 6.26 -12.53
C PRO A 326 21.01 5.57 -13.41
N HIS A 327 21.29 5.35 -14.69
CA HIS A 327 20.35 4.70 -15.61
C HIS A 327 20.24 3.19 -15.33
N ILE A 328 21.38 2.53 -15.06
CA ILE A 328 21.40 1.10 -14.70
C ILE A 328 20.76 0.88 -13.33
N ARG A 329 21.03 1.79 -12.38
CA ARG A 329 20.35 1.82 -11.07
C ARG A 329 18.83 1.93 -11.22
N TYR A 330 18.37 2.85 -12.07
CA TYR A 330 16.95 3.04 -12.33
C TYR A 330 16.30 1.77 -12.88
N ASP A 331 16.87 1.14 -13.90
CA ASP A 331 16.29 -0.08 -14.49
C ASP A 331 16.19 -1.21 -13.45
N SER A 332 17.24 -1.37 -12.63
CA SER A 332 17.28 -2.35 -11.53
C SER A 332 16.19 -2.07 -10.48
N ARG A 333 16.06 -0.82 -10.05
CA ARG A 333 15.02 -0.42 -9.08
C ARG A 333 13.61 -0.48 -9.66
N LYS A 334 13.42 -0.16 -10.94
CA LYS A 334 12.10 -0.19 -11.59
C LYS A 334 11.54 -1.61 -11.64
N ILE A 335 12.35 -2.62 -11.93
CA ILE A 335 11.85 -4.01 -11.92
C ILE A 335 11.53 -4.51 -10.51
N VAL A 336 12.31 -4.13 -9.51
CA VAL A 336 12.03 -4.44 -8.09
C VAL A 336 10.73 -3.74 -7.65
N SER A 337 10.57 -2.46 -7.99
CA SER A 337 9.39 -1.65 -7.72
C SER A 337 8.11 -2.29 -8.24
N GLU A 338 8.11 -2.74 -9.49
CA GLU A 338 6.94 -3.39 -10.07
C GLU A 338 6.72 -4.79 -9.48
N ALA A 339 7.78 -5.53 -9.18
CA ALA A 339 7.68 -6.86 -8.58
C ALA A 339 7.05 -6.78 -7.19
N ILE A 340 7.50 -5.91 -6.30
CA ILE A 340 6.92 -5.82 -4.94
C ILE A 340 5.47 -5.33 -4.95
N LEU A 341 5.13 -4.39 -5.83
CA LEU A 341 3.76 -3.91 -5.97
C LEU A 341 2.81 -5.03 -6.42
N SER A 342 3.20 -5.79 -7.46
CA SER A 342 2.37 -6.83 -8.07
C SER A 342 2.40 -8.17 -7.34
N ASN A 343 3.46 -8.46 -6.59
CA ASN A 343 3.65 -9.75 -5.91
C ASN A 343 3.41 -9.69 -4.40
N PHE A 344 3.46 -8.51 -3.77
CA PHE A 344 3.22 -8.36 -2.33
C PHE A 344 2.04 -7.44 -2.01
N TYR A 345 2.09 -6.15 -2.33
CA TYR A 345 1.06 -5.20 -1.85
C TYR A 345 -0.34 -5.48 -2.43
N GLN A 346 -0.45 -5.69 -3.75
CA GLN A 346 -1.74 -6.03 -4.36
C GLN A 346 -2.25 -7.41 -3.90
N PRO A 347 -1.44 -8.49 -3.90
CA PRO A 347 -1.91 -9.79 -3.42
C PRO A 347 -2.18 -9.82 -1.91
N PHE A 348 -1.49 -9.01 -1.09
CA PHE A 348 -1.76 -8.96 0.35
C PHE A 348 -3.19 -8.49 0.64
N THR A 349 -3.67 -7.47 -0.09
CA THR A 349 -5.07 -7.04 -0.02
C THR A 349 -6.02 -8.12 -0.54
N GLU A 350 -5.73 -8.72 -1.70
CA GLU A 350 -6.53 -9.80 -2.30
C GLU A 350 -6.72 -10.98 -1.32
N LEU A 351 -5.62 -11.48 -0.75
CA LEU A 351 -5.59 -12.65 0.12
C LEU A 351 -6.17 -12.34 1.51
N SER A 352 -5.97 -11.11 2.03
CA SER A 352 -6.61 -10.67 3.28
C SER A 352 -8.13 -10.62 3.17
N HIS A 353 -8.66 -10.19 2.01
CA HIS A 353 -10.10 -10.20 1.76
C HIS A 353 -10.68 -11.61 1.76
N LEU A 354 -9.95 -12.61 1.25
CA LEU A 354 -10.35 -14.02 1.33
C LEU A 354 -10.42 -14.55 2.77
N MET A 355 -9.67 -13.94 3.69
CA MET A 355 -9.74 -14.23 5.13
C MET A 355 -10.86 -13.46 5.85
N GLY A 356 -11.60 -12.60 5.14
CA GLY A 356 -12.63 -11.74 5.73
C GLY A 356 -12.08 -10.50 6.45
N ALA A 357 -10.83 -10.13 6.19
CA ALA A 357 -10.17 -8.96 6.79
C ALA A 357 -10.01 -7.82 5.78
N LYS A 358 -9.77 -6.62 6.31
CA LYS A 358 -9.26 -5.47 5.56
C LYS A 358 -7.74 -5.37 5.67
N THR A 359 -7.10 -4.57 4.84
CA THR A 359 -5.67 -4.23 4.99
C THR A 359 -5.49 -2.81 5.49
N ARG A 360 -4.63 -2.65 6.51
CA ARG A 360 -4.09 -1.35 6.91
C ARG A 360 -2.58 -1.43 6.77
N VAL A 361 -1.97 -0.55 5.98
CA VAL A 361 -0.58 -0.77 5.56
C VAL A 361 0.22 0.52 5.55
N GLN A 362 1.41 0.45 6.14
CA GLN A 362 2.49 1.40 5.95
C GLN A 362 3.34 0.96 4.75
N CYS A 363 3.11 1.55 3.58
CA CYS A 363 3.84 1.14 2.36
C CYS A 363 5.23 1.77 2.24
N HIS A 364 5.57 2.70 3.12
CA HIS A 364 6.86 3.40 3.09
C HIS A 364 8.01 2.49 3.53
N GLY A 365 9.25 2.89 3.19
CA GLY A 365 10.42 2.02 3.30
C GLY A 365 10.55 0.97 2.18
N ALA A 366 9.50 0.74 1.38
CA ALA A 366 9.55 -0.19 0.25
C ALA A 366 10.06 0.45 -1.05
N PRO A 367 10.96 -0.24 -1.80
CA PRO A 367 11.52 0.27 -3.06
C PRO A 367 10.51 0.17 -4.21
N THR A 368 9.41 0.92 -4.11
CA THR A 368 8.28 0.87 -5.05
C THR A 368 7.64 2.23 -5.29
N ASP A 369 6.73 2.30 -6.26
CA ASP A 369 5.81 3.43 -6.40
C ASP A 369 4.89 3.50 -5.17
N LEU A 370 5.30 4.27 -4.16
CA LEU A 370 4.60 4.37 -2.87
C LEU A 370 3.13 4.76 -3.04
N LEU A 371 2.83 5.65 -4.00
CA LEU A 371 1.47 6.10 -4.27
C LEU A 371 0.58 4.94 -4.76
N SER A 372 1.08 4.11 -5.69
CA SER A 372 0.39 2.92 -6.18
C SER A 372 0.25 1.84 -5.10
N ALA A 373 1.27 1.65 -4.27
CA ALA A 373 1.23 0.72 -3.15
C ALA A 373 0.14 1.13 -2.14
N TYR A 374 0.13 2.37 -1.67
CA TYR A 374 -0.93 2.89 -0.78
C TYR A 374 -2.32 2.87 -1.44
N ALA A 375 -2.42 3.08 -2.75
CA ALA A 375 -3.69 3.01 -3.46
C ALA A 375 -4.20 1.57 -3.67
N SER A 376 -3.38 0.56 -3.36
CA SER A 376 -3.73 -0.87 -3.51
C SER A 376 -4.23 -1.53 -2.21
N VAL A 377 -4.26 -0.80 -1.10
CA VAL A 377 -4.68 -1.28 0.23
C VAL A 377 -5.98 -0.61 0.68
N ASP A 378 -6.72 -1.22 1.63
CA ASP A 378 -8.01 -0.66 2.06
C ASP A 378 -7.83 0.65 2.86
N ILE A 379 -6.86 0.67 3.78
CA ILE A 379 -6.56 1.81 4.64
C ILE A 379 -5.06 2.12 4.53
N PRO A 380 -4.67 3.17 3.78
CA PRO A 380 -3.29 3.61 3.76
C PRO A 380 -2.94 4.24 5.11
N GLU A 381 -1.81 3.80 5.69
CA GLU A 381 -1.30 4.30 6.96
C GLU A 381 0.01 5.09 6.77
N SER A 382 0.01 6.34 7.19
CA SER A 382 1.24 7.10 7.38
C SER A 382 1.93 6.69 8.69
N GLU A 383 3.20 7.05 8.82
CA GLU A 383 3.84 7.21 10.12
C GLU A 383 4.19 8.70 10.27
N SER A 384 4.36 9.16 11.50
CA SER A 384 4.82 10.53 11.76
C SER A 384 5.99 10.54 12.72
N ILE A 385 6.83 11.56 12.55
CA ILE A 385 8.13 11.80 13.18
C ILE A 385 9.32 11.12 12.49
N LEU A 386 9.44 9.78 12.42
CA LEU A 386 10.50 9.21 11.56
C LEU A 386 10.31 9.64 10.09
N PHE A 387 9.05 9.84 9.71
CA PHE A 387 8.65 10.62 8.54
C PHE A 387 8.09 11.97 8.98
N ASP A 388 8.61 13.06 8.42
CA ASP A 388 8.12 14.39 8.79
C ASP A 388 6.65 14.56 8.30
N PRO A 389 5.81 15.39 8.95
CA PRO A 389 4.35 15.37 8.75
C PRO A 389 3.86 15.57 7.31
N TRP A 390 4.63 16.28 6.47
CA TRP A 390 4.29 16.46 5.05
C TRP A 390 4.30 15.16 4.25
N PHE A 391 5.04 14.15 4.70
CA PHE A 391 5.07 12.83 4.06
C PHE A 391 3.66 12.23 3.97
N SER A 392 2.80 12.49 4.97
CA SER A 392 1.41 12.01 5.01
C SER A 392 0.56 12.45 3.81
N ARG A 393 1.01 13.46 3.04
CA ARG A 393 0.36 13.83 1.77
C ARG A 393 0.43 12.71 0.72
N ILE A 394 1.43 11.84 0.75
CA ILE A 394 1.53 10.69 -0.16
C ILE A 394 0.38 9.70 0.08
N PRO A 395 0.21 9.10 1.28
CA PRO A 395 -0.94 8.24 1.54
C PRO A 395 -2.28 8.97 1.42
N ALA A 396 -2.36 10.27 1.75
CA ALA A 396 -3.57 11.07 1.53
C ALA A 396 -3.94 11.22 0.05
N SER A 397 -2.95 11.40 -0.81
CA SER A 397 -3.13 11.46 -2.26
C SER A 397 -3.58 10.10 -2.81
N ALA A 398 -2.93 9.02 -2.37
CA ALA A 398 -3.32 7.65 -2.73
C ALA A 398 -4.78 7.35 -2.33
N ALA A 399 -5.20 7.77 -1.13
CA ALA A 399 -6.57 7.61 -0.68
C ALA A 399 -7.58 8.35 -1.59
N SER A 400 -7.28 9.58 -1.99
CA SER A 400 -8.08 10.32 -3.00
C SER A 400 -8.22 9.53 -4.30
N LEU A 401 -7.12 9.00 -4.83
CA LEU A 401 -7.09 8.26 -6.10
C LEU A 401 -7.80 6.89 -6.00
N ALA A 402 -7.77 6.24 -4.84
CA ALA A 402 -8.42 4.96 -4.58
C ALA A 402 -9.87 5.11 -4.06
N SER A 403 -10.38 6.35 -3.93
CA SER A 403 -11.68 6.65 -3.31
C SER A 403 -11.81 6.17 -1.86
N CYS A 404 -10.70 6.09 -1.14
CA CYS A 404 -10.67 5.79 0.29
C CYS A 404 -10.91 7.06 1.11
N SER A 405 -11.80 6.97 2.11
CA SER A 405 -12.15 8.10 2.98
C SER A 405 -11.32 8.17 4.26
N VAL A 406 -10.61 7.09 4.61
CA VAL A 406 -9.87 6.96 5.87
C VAL A 406 -8.38 6.87 5.57
N ILE A 407 -7.61 7.76 6.19
CA ILE A 407 -6.15 7.79 6.11
C ILE A 407 -5.65 7.73 7.54
N SER A 408 -5.09 6.57 7.91
CA SER A 408 -4.57 6.38 9.26
C SER A 408 -3.15 6.88 9.40
N CYS A 409 -2.71 7.10 10.63
CA CYS A 409 -1.33 7.44 10.93
C CYS A 409 -0.93 6.79 12.26
N GLU A 410 0.14 6.00 12.23
CA GLU A 410 0.89 5.72 13.44
C GLU A 410 1.51 7.01 13.94
N THR A 411 1.03 7.47 15.10
CA THR A 411 1.32 8.81 15.60
C THR A 411 2.00 8.74 16.97
N PHE A 412 2.92 9.68 17.19
CA PHE A 412 3.69 9.90 18.43
C PHE A 412 4.83 8.91 18.71
N THR A 413 5.21 8.09 17.73
CA THR A 413 6.41 7.24 17.78
C THR A 413 7.66 8.08 17.91
N CYS A 414 8.60 7.70 18.79
CA CYS A 414 9.94 8.29 18.88
C CYS A 414 9.95 9.84 18.96
N LEU A 415 8.90 10.42 19.58
CA LEU A 415 8.55 11.84 19.54
C LEU A 415 9.77 12.76 19.72
N TYR A 416 10.55 12.53 20.77
CA TYR A 416 11.69 13.36 21.15
C TYR A 416 13.05 12.82 20.70
N GLY A 417 13.07 11.84 19.80
CA GLY A 417 14.29 11.13 19.39
C GLY A 417 14.31 9.67 19.86
N PHE A 418 15.11 8.87 19.16
CA PHE A 418 15.27 7.43 19.41
C PHE A 418 16.65 7.05 19.98
N VAL A 419 17.75 7.58 19.43
CA VAL A 419 19.13 7.20 19.82
C VAL A 419 20.04 8.43 19.97
N PRO A 420 20.65 8.66 21.15
CA PRO A 420 20.36 7.98 22.42
C PRO A 420 18.93 8.29 22.91
N PRO A 421 18.31 7.42 23.73
CA PRO A 421 16.96 7.66 24.24
C PRO A 421 16.91 8.99 25.02
N PRO A 422 16.00 9.91 24.69
CA PRO A 422 15.91 11.19 25.36
C PRO A 422 15.37 11.01 26.79
N LYS A 423 15.81 11.86 27.72
CA LYS A 423 15.32 11.87 29.12
C LYS A 423 13.83 12.20 29.27
N SER A 424 13.18 12.62 28.17
CA SER A 424 11.78 13.02 28.11
C SER A 424 10.81 11.88 27.79
N ILE A 425 11.28 10.66 27.49
CA ILE A 425 10.39 9.49 27.40
C ILE A 425 9.63 9.36 28.74
N ARG A 426 8.31 9.11 28.67
CA ARG A 426 7.36 9.14 29.80
C ARG A 426 7.05 10.52 30.38
N ARG A 427 7.52 11.59 29.76
CA ARG A 427 7.19 12.99 30.13
C ARG A 427 6.55 13.74 28.98
N GLU A 428 5.96 13.02 28.03
CA GLU A 428 5.34 13.60 26.85
C GLU A 428 4.27 14.63 27.24
N GLN A 429 4.30 15.79 26.59
CA GLN A 429 3.39 16.89 26.85
C GLN A 429 2.23 16.85 25.85
N VAL A 430 0.98 16.95 26.32
CA VAL A 430 -0.21 16.99 25.43
C VAL A 430 -0.09 18.10 24.39
N LYS A 431 0.52 19.23 24.74
CA LYS A 431 0.73 20.35 23.82
C LYS A 431 1.68 20.03 22.67
N ASP A 432 2.74 19.25 22.92
CA ASP A 432 3.63 18.75 21.85
C ASP A 432 2.93 17.69 20.99
N LEU A 433 2.17 16.79 21.63
CA LEU A 433 1.35 15.79 20.92
C LEU A 433 0.31 16.48 20.03
N LYS A 434 -0.36 17.53 20.52
CA LYS A 434 -1.31 18.33 19.75
C LYS A 434 -0.63 18.99 18.54
N LEU A 435 0.56 19.56 18.72
CA LEU A 435 1.33 20.17 17.64
C LEU A 435 1.61 19.16 16.51
N LEU A 436 2.04 17.94 16.83
CA LEU A 436 2.24 16.87 15.84
C LEU A 436 0.93 16.42 15.19
N PHE A 437 -0.13 16.24 15.99
CA PHE A 437 -1.44 15.84 15.49
C PHE A 437 -1.99 16.84 14.46
N ASP A 438 -1.96 18.13 14.78
CA ASP A 438 -2.43 19.17 13.87
C ASP A 438 -1.59 19.21 12.58
N ALA A 439 -0.28 18.97 12.67
CA ALA A 439 0.62 18.90 11.52
C ALA A 439 0.27 17.75 10.56
N VAL A 440 -0.07 16.56 11.07
CA VAL A 440 -0.43 15.40 10.22
C VAL A 440 -1.84 15.55 9.64
N VAL A 441 -2.78 16.17 10.37
CA VAL A 441 -4.12 16.48 9.85
C VAL A 441 -4.04 17.51 8.72
N ALA A 442 -3.18 18.53 8.84
CA ALA A 442 -2.90 19.48 7.78
C ALA A 442 -2.28 18.85 6.51
N ASN A 443 -1.87 17.58 6.58
CA ASN A 443 -1.37 16.80 5.45
C ASN A 443 -2.27 15.60 5.08
N GLY A 444 -3.51 15.61 5.56
CA GLY A 444 -4.59 14.74 5.09
C GLY A 444 -4.88 13.51 5.95
N VAL A 445 -4.18 13.32 7.07
CA VAL A 445 -4.51 12.28 8.05
C VAL A 445 -5.86 12.58 8.70
N ASN A 446 -6.70 11.55 8.83
CA ASN A 446 -8.01 11.68 9.47
C ASN A 446 -8.40 10.46 10.34
N GLN A 447 -7.43 9.63 10.71
CA GLN A 447 -7.56 8.58 11.72
C GLN A 447 -6.22 8.44 12.43
N ILE A 448 -6.21 8.51 13.76
CA ILE A 448 -4.99 8.37 14.55
C ILE A 448 -4.91 6.95 15.10
N VAL A 449 -3.73 6.36 15.04
CA VAL A 449 -3.34 5.17 15.78
C VAL A 449 -2.17 5.61 16.67
N TRP A 450 -2.40 5.71 17.97
CA TRP A 450 -1.31 6.01 18.90
C TRP A 450 -0.29 4.88 18.85
N HIS A 451 0.99 5.20 18.76
CA HIS A 451 2.09 4.23 18.84
C HIS A 451 2.01 3.40 20.12
N GLY A 452 1.57 4.01 21.23
CA GLY A 452 0.49 3.37 21.98
C GLY A 452 0.83 2.89 23.39
N MET A 453 0.22 1.77 23.76
CA MET A 453 0.03 1.32 25.14
C MET A 453 0.62 -0.07 25.33
N PRO A 454 1.51 -0.31 26.30
CA PRO A 454 1.93 -1.67 26.65
C PRO A 454 0.83 -2.43 27.40
N PHE A 455 0.63 -3.70 27.04
CA PHE A 455 -0.22 -4.62 27.81
C PHE A 455 0.37 -4.82 29.19
N ASN A 456 -0.41 -4.54 30.23
CA ASN A 456 0.03 -4.68 31.61
C ASN A 456 -0.95 -5.49 32.48
N SER A 457 -0.42 -6.40 33.30
CA SER A 457 -1.25 -7.11 34.28
C SER A 457 -1.69 -6.16 35.39
N LEU A 458 -2.91 -6.32 35.92
CA LEU A 458 -3.42 -5.47 36.99
C LEU A 458 -2.61 -5.62 38.29
N LYS A 459 -1.95 -6.75 38.49
CA LYS A 459 -1.14 -7.03 39.69
C LYS A 459 0.29 -6.52 39.57
N ASN A 460 0.83 -6.47 38.35
CA ASN A 460 2.22 -6.13 38.09
C ASN A 460 2.34 -5.41 36.73
N PRO A 461 2.13 -4.09 36.69
CA PRO A 461 2.18 -3.30 35.46
C PRO A 461 3.61 -2.83 35.17
N ILE A 462 4.47 -3.73 34.69
CA ILE A 462 5.91 -3.48 34.48
C ILE A 462 6.33 -3.42 33.00
N ASN A 463 5.44 -3.76 32.07
CA ASN A 463 5.77 -3.78 30.65
C ASN A 463 5.81 -2.35 30.11
N GLU A 464 6.90 -2.02 29.43
CA GLU A 464 7.13 -0.74 28.76
C GLU A 464 7.72 -0.98 27.36
N PHE A 465 7.31 -0.14 26.41
CA PHE A 465 7.94 -0.09 25.10
C PHE A 465 9.15 0.85 25.15
N PHE A 466 10.23 0.52 24.44
CA PHE A 466 11.49 1.28 24.55
C PHE A 466 11.42 2.71 23.95
N ALA A 467 10.45 2.94 23.05
CA ALA A 467 10.24 4.21 22.40
C ALA A 467 8.99 4.92 22.93
N SER A 468 8.99 6.25 22.86
CA SER A 468 7.77 7.05 23.03
C SER A 468 6.73 6.69 21.97
N VAL A 469 5.45 6.91 22.21
CA VAL A 469 4.82 7.46 23.42
C VAL A 469 4.43 6.36 24.42
N HIS A 470 4.49 6.64 25.73
CA HIS A 470 3.92 5.76 26.75
C HIS A 470 2.47 6.14 27.06
N VAL A 471 1.52 5.33 26.59
CA VAL A 471 0.09 5.45 26.95
C VAL A 471 -0.23 4.45 28.06
N GLY A 472 -0.94 4.89 29.09
CA GLY A 472 -1.40 4.02 30.18
C GLY A 472 -1.99 4.82 31.33
N PRO A 473 -2.58 4.16 32.35
CA PRO A 473 -3.06 4.83 33.56
C PRO A 473 -1.98 5.62 34.31
N ASP A 474 -0.71 5.28 34.09
CA ASP A 474 0.49 5.87 34.66
C ASP A 474 1.24 6.82 33.70
N ALA A 475 0.65 7.14 32.55
CA ALA A 475 1.19 8.14 31.63
C ALA A 475 1.16 9.54 32.27
N TYR A 476 2.19 10.36 31.98
CA TYR A 476 2.29 11.73 32.52
C TYR A 476 1.07 12.59 32.18
N PHE A 477 0.47 12.36 31.01
CA PHE A 477 -0.70 13.07 30.50
C PHE A 477 -2.04 12.33 30.75
N ALA A 478 -2.08 11.30 31.59
CA ALA A 478 -3.27 10.44 31.76
C ALA A 478 -4.55 11.21 32.15
N ASN A 479 -4.42 12.35 32.84
CA ASN A 479 -5.54 13.20 33.24
C ASN A 479 -6.13 14.04 32.09
N GLN A 480 -5.37 14.28 31.02
CA GLN A 480 -5.77 15.06 29.84
C GLN A 480 -6.09 14.16 28.62
N LEU A 481 -5.79 12.86 28.71
CA LEU A 481 -5.89 11.92 27.60
C LEU A 481 -7.30 11.87 26.98
N SER A 482 -8.34 11.81 27.80
CA SER A 482 -9.72 11.74 27.30
C SER A 482 -10.13 13.01 26.54
N GLU A 483 -9.73 14.19 27.02
CA GLU A 483 -10.04 15.47 26.37
C GLU A 483 -9.27 15.61 25.06
N PHE A 484 -7.99 15.21 25.05
CA PHE A 484 -7.20 15.21 23.83
C PHE A 484 -7.72 14.21 22.79
N ASN A 485 -8.14 13.01 23.21
CA ASN A 485 -8.80 12.06 22.32
C ASN A 485 -10.12 12.60 21.76
N GLN A 486 -10.88 13.38 22.55
CA GLN A 486 -12.10 14.04 22.07
C GLN A 486 -11.80 15.11 21.00
N TYR A 487 -10.77 15.94 21.22
CA TYR A 487 -10.29 16.92 20.23
C TYR A 487 -9.92 16.23 18.90
N MET A 488 -9.15 15.14 18.96
CA MET A 488 -8.81 14.36 17.77
C MET A 488 -10.04 13.76 17.10
N THR A 489 -10.98 13.21 17.88
CA THR A 489 -12.23 12.63 17.37
C THR A 489 -13.05 13.64 16.58
N ASN A 490 -13.22 14.85 17.13
CA ASN A 490 -13.97 15.93 16.49
C ASN A 490 -13.30 16.38 15.19
N THR A 491 -11.99 16.62 15.26
CA THR A 491 -11.18 17.09 14.11
C THR A 491 -11.17 16.06 12.98
N CYS A 492 -10.81 14.80 13.29
CA CYS A 492 -10.82 13.71 12.33
C CYS A 492 -12.22 13.43 11.76
N GLY A 493 -13.28 13.58 12.58
CA GLY A 493 -14.66 13.40 12.13
C GLY A 493 -15.06 14.39 11.03
N LEU A 494 -14.69 15.66 11.19
CA LEU A 494 -14.89 16.69 10.16
C LEU A 494 -14.00 16.44 8.94
N MET A 495 -12.76 16.00 9.14
CA MET A 495 -11.82 15.69 8.05
C MET A 495 -12.12 14.38 7.29
N ARG A 496 -13.18 13.66 7.67
CA ARG A 496 -13.74 12.53 6.91
C ARG A 496 -14.94 12.89 6.05
N LEU A 497 -15.50 14.08 6.20
CA LEU A 497 -16.70 14.48 5.46
C LEU A 497 -16.44 14.54 3.96
N GLY A 498 -17.39 14.06 3.16
CA GLY A 498 -17.38 14.16 1.69
C GLY A 498 -16.04 13.79 1.04
N THR A 499 -15.56 14.62 0.13
CA THR A 499 -14.29 14.43 -0.62
C THR A 499 -13.30 15.53 -0.28
N ASN A 500 -12.03 15.34 -0.62
CA ASN A 500 -11.05 16.39 -0.45
C ASN A 500 -11.25 17.54 -1.44
N ALA A 501 -10.99 18.78 -1.03
CA ALA A 501 -11.23 20.00 -1.81
C ALA A 501 -10.06 20.40 -2.74
N HIS A 502 -9.32 19.42 -3.26
CA HIS A 502 -8.14 19.66 -4.09
C HIS A 502 -8.47 20.46 -5.35
N ARG A 503 -7.54 21.30 -5.80
CA ARG A 503 -7.66 22.10 -7.04
C ARG A 503 -6.57 21.79 -8.06
N MET A 504 -5.61 20.93 -7.73
CA MET A 504 -4.48 20.61 -8.59
C MET A 504 -3.90 19.24 -8.24
N ALA A 505 -3.51 18.48 -9.27
CA ALA A 505 -2.60 17.35 -9.12
C ALA A 505 -1.16 17.79 -9.43
N VAL A 506 -0.19 17.20 -8.75
CA VAL A 506 1.24 17.41 -8.95
C VAL A 506 1.88 16.06 -9.22
N TYR A 507 2.71 15.99 -10.25
CA TYR A 507 3.44 14.77 -10.58
C TYR A 507 4.43 14.42 -9.47
N LEU A 508 4.31 13.22 -8.90
CA LEU A 508 5.27 12.70 -7.93
C LEU A 508 6.53 12.29 -8.69
N PRO A 509 7.70 12.91 -8.44
CA PRO A 509 8.92 12.69 -9.21
C PRO A 509 9.61 11.37 -8.82
N ASN A 510 8.92 10.25 -9.08
CA ASN A 510 9.35 8.92 -8.68
C ASN A 510 10.66 8.53 -9.37
N GLU A 511 10.71 8.77 -10.68
CA GLU A 511 11.88 8.51 -11.50
C GLU A 511 13.10 9.31 -11.05
N ASP A 512 12.94 10.60 -10.73
CA ASP A 512 14.03 11.44 -10.23
C ASP A 512 14.66 10.83 -8.97
N MET A 513 13.84 10.38 -8.02
CA MET A 513 14.36 9.81 -6.78
C MET A 513 14.95 8.40 -6.98
N MET A 514 14.46 7.61 -7.94
CA MET A 514 15.05 6.32 -8.29
C MET A 514 16.41 6.44 -8.98
N MET A 515 16.62 7.51 -9.76
CA MET A 515 17.90 7.82 -10.40
C MET A 515 18.99 8.17 -9.38
N LEU A 516 18.62 8.81 -8.26
CA LEU A 516 19.55 9.20 -7.18
C LEU A 516 19.99 8.02 -6.32
N GLY A 517 21.11 8.16 -5.60
CA GLY A 517 21.65 7.12 -4.72
C GLY A 517 21.14 7.22 -3.27
N GLU A 518 22.06 6.98 -2.33
CA GLU A 518 21.83 7.28 -0.92
C GLU A 518 21.71 8.79 -0.67
N LEU A 519 20.94 9.14 0.36
CA LEU A 519 20.88 10.48 0.94
C LEU A 519 22.22 10.85 1.58
N PRO A 520 22.58 12.15 1.62
CA PRO A 520 23.64 12.65 2.48
C PRO A 520 23.48 12.15 3.92
N ARG A 521 24.59 11.82 4.60
CA ARG A 521 24.57 11.18 5.93
C ARG A 521 23.79 11.95 6.99
N ASP A 522 23.77 13.28 6.90
CA ASP A 522 23.04 14.18 7.80
C ASP A 522 21.52 14.18 7.57
N LEU A 523 21.06 13.68 6.42
CA LEU A 523 19.65 13.47 6.09
C LEU A 523 19.19 12.01 6.28
N GLN A 524 20.10 11.09 6.62
CA GLN A 524 19.73 9.70 6.89
C GLN A 524 19.06 9.60 8.28
N LYS A 525 18.00 8.80 8.36
CA LYS A 525 17.28 8.51 9.61
C LYS A 525 17.36 7.01 9.92
N ALA A 526 16.97 6.62 11.14
CA ALA A 526 16.79 5.20 11.44
C ALA A 526 15.81 4.58 10.43
N GLY A 527 16.22 3.47 9.79
CA GLY A 527 15.40 2.79 8.78
C GLY A 527 15.31 3.50 7.41
N GLY A 528 16.07 4.58 7.15
CA GLY A 528 16.00 5.27 5.86
C GLY A 528 17.29 5.94 5.41
N LYS A 529 17.74 5.58 4.21
CA LYS A 529 19.02 5.97 3.63
C LYS A 529 18.94 6.44 2.19
N SER A 530 17.83 6.23 1.48
CA SER A 530 17.79 6.39 0.03
C SER A 530 16.81 7.47 -0.40
N HIS A 531 17.12 8.15 -1.50
CA HIS A 531 16.25 9.20 -2.05
C HIS A 531 14.86 8.67 -2.46
N TRP A 532 14.79 7.43 -2.97
CA TRP A 532 13.54 6.80 -3.41
C TRP A 532 12.50 6.59 -2.31
N GLU A 533 12.89 6.71 -1.03
CA GLU A 533 11.94 6.64 0.11
C GLU A 533 11.03 7.88 0.23
N MET A 534 11.25 8.91 -0.61
CA MET A 534 10.39 10.10 -0.71
C MET A 534 10.28 10.96 0.56
N ARG A 535 11.16 10.77 1.55
CA ARG A 535 11.10 11.45 2.87
C ARG A 535 11.11 12.99 2.77
N TYR A 536 11.81 13.51 1.76
CA TYR A 536 12.07 14.95 1.59
C TYR A 536 11.41 15.54 0.34
N VAL A 537 10.46 14.82 -0.27
CA VAL A 537 9.76 15.29 -1.46
C VAL A 537 8.54 16.13 -1.05
N LEU A 538 8.53 17.39 -1.49
CA LEU A 538 7.48 18.37 -1.24
C LEU A 538 6.87 18.86 -2.55
N PRO A 539 5.56 19.17 -2.60
CA PRO A 539 5.00 19.85 -3.75
C PRO A 539 5.67 21.22 -3.97
N PRO A 540 5.80 21.68 -5.22
CA PRO A 540 6.37 22.99 -5.51
C PRO A 540 5.59 24.10 -4.78
N LYS A 541 6.30 25.07 -4.19
CA LYS A 541 5.71 26.10 -3.31
C LYS A 541 4.57 26.89 -3.97
N GLU A 542 4.68 27.17 -5.27
CA GLU A 542 3.64 27.89 -6.03
C GLU A 542 2.30 27.13 -6.14
N THR A 543 2.29 25.84 -5.84
CA THR A 543 1.08 24.99 -5.85
C THR A 543 0.36 24.98 -4.49
N GLU A 544 0.96 25.55 -3.44
CA GLU A 544 0.48 25.46 -2.05
C GLU A 544 -0.99 25.88 -1.89
N GLY A 545 -1.40 26.97 -2.52
CA GLY A 545 -2.78 27.50 -2.46
C GLY A 545 -3.84 26.62 -3.12
N PHE A 546 -3.44 25.58 -3.86
CA PHE A 546 -4.34 24.69 -4.60
C PHE A 546 -4.67 23.39 -3.85
N LEU A 547 -4.16 23.23 -2.63
CA LEU A 547 -4.20 21.99 -1.86
C LEU A 547 -3.74 20.80 -2.73
N PRO A 548 -2.46 20.78 -3.16
CA PRO A 548 -1.99 19.86 -4.18
C PRO A 548 -2.02 18.41 -3.68
N ILE A 549 -2.35 17.50 -4.59
CA ILE A 549 -2.21 16.04 -4.41
C ILE A 549 -1.20 15.46 -5.37
N TRP A 550 -0.54 14.40 -4.93
CA TRP A 550 0.41 13.65 -5.72
C TRP A 550 -0.29 12.73 -6.73
N LEU A 551 0.34 12.60 -7.90
CA LEU A 551 -0.01 11.65 -8.95
C LEU A 551 1.28 11.07 -9.52
N SER A 552 1.48 9.76 -9.45
CA SER A 552 2.67 9.09 -9.99
C SER A 552 2.48 8.66 -11.44
N GLY A 553 3.59 8.39 -12.13
CA GLY A 553 3.58 7.89 -13.52
C GLY A 553 2.73 6.64 -13.70
N ASP A 554 2.84 5.66 -12.79
CA ASP A 554 2.08 4.40 -12.86
C ASP A 554 0.55 4.63 -12.72
N MET A 555 0.14 5.67 -12.00
CA MET A 555 -1.27 6.04 -11.78
C MET A 555 -1.89 6.84 -12.94
N LEU A 556 -1.09 7.42 -13.84
CA LEU A 556 -1.60 8.19 -14.98
C LEU A 556 -2.53 7.38 -15.88
N SER A 557 -2.29 6.06 -15.99
CA SER A 557 -3.13 5.12 -16.74
C SER A 557 -4.58 5.06 -16.24
N ARG A 558 -4.82 5.42 -14.98
CA ARG A 558 -6.15 5.43 -14.34
C ARG A 558 -6.86 6.79 -14.44
N VAL A 559 -6.21 7.79 -15.06
CA VAL A 559 -6.77 9.13 -15.21
C VAL A 559 -7.61 9.21 -16.49
N ASP A 560 -8.86 9.58 -16.31
CA ASP A 560 -9.76 9.96 -17.38
C ASP A 560 -9.98 11.46 -17.45
N ILE A 561 -10.41 11.94 -18.62
CA ILE A 561 -10.74 13.35 -18.84
C ILE A 561 -12.24 13.49 -18.95
N ILE A 562 -12.84 14.20 -17.97
CA ILE A 562 -14.29 14.43 -17.90
C ILE A 562 -14.51 15.93 -17.80
N ASN A 563 -15.20 16.51 -18.78
CA ASN A 563 -15.45 17.96 -18.87
C ASN A 563 -14.17 18.81 -18.79
N GLY A 564 -13.05 18.31 -19.33
CA GLY A 564 -11.75 18.98 -19.31
C GLY A 564 -10.94 18.78 -18.02
N ASN A 565 -11.51 18.15 -16.99
CA ASN A 565 -10.81 17.85 -15.74
C ASN A 565 -10.18 16.45 -15.77
N LEU A 566 -9.06 16.30 -15.07
CA LEU A 566 -8.43 15.03 -14.75
C LEU A 566 -9.17 14.38 -13.59
N CYS A 567 -9.71 13.19 -13.85
CA CYS A 567 -10.52 12.42 -12.90
C CYS A 567 -9.90 11.05 -12.62
N CYS A 568 -9.76 10.69 -11.34
CA CYS A 568 -9.33 9.35 -10.90
C CYS A 568 -9.82 9.11 -9.47
N GLY A 569 -10.67 8.09 -9.26
CA GLY A 569 -11.32 7.90 -7.97
C GLY A 569 -12.09 9.16 -7.54
N ASN A 570 -11.77 9.71 -6.37
CA ASN A 570 -12.35 10.96 -5.87
C ASN A 570 -11.58 12.22 -6.33
N MET A 571 -10.45 12.06 -7.02
CA MET A 571 -9.76 13.20 -7.62
C MET A 571 -10.57 13.72 -8.81
N ASN A 572 -10.77 15.05 -8.83
CA ASN A 572 -11.33 15.79 -9.95
C ASN A 572 -10.70 17.18 -9.97
N VAL A 573 -9.69 17.37 -10.82
CA VAL A 573 -8.88 18.60 -10.84
C VAL A 573 -8.69 19.10 -12.28
N PRO A 574 -8.61 20.42 -12.50
CA PRO A 574 -8.48 20.99 -13.85
C PRO A 574 -7.06 20.91 -14.45
N LEU A 575 -6.04 20.57 -13.64
CA LEU A 575 -4.64 20.66 -14.05
C LEU A 575 -3.75 19.62 -13.34
N LEU A 576 -2.81 19.07 -14.10
CA LEU A 576 -1.63 18.37 -13.58
C LEU A 576 -0.37 19.24 -13.74
N TYR A 577 0.31 19.53 -12.64
CA TYR A 577 1.58 20.25 -12.63
C TYR A 577 2.77 19.27 -12.58
N ILE A 578 3.75 19.45 -13.45
CA ILE A 578 4.88 18.53 -13.62
C ILE A 578 6.20 19.29 -13.49
N GLU A 579 6.93 18.99 -12.41
CA GLU A 579 8.31 19.41 -12.20
C GLU A 579 9.19 18.19 -11.89
N ALA A 580 9.44 17.40 -12.93
CA ALA A 580 10.33 16.24 -12.89
C ALA A 580 11.36 16.33 -14.02
N GLU A 581 12.59 15.90 -13.77
CA GLU A 581 13.64 15.84 -14.79
C GLU A 581 13.54 14.57 -15.63
N TRP A 582 13.24 13.45 -14.98
CA TRP A 582 13.13 12.12 -15.57
C TRP A 582 11.66 11.71 -15.63
N VAL A 583 11.22 11.23 -16.79
CA VAL A 583 9.86 10.71 -16.98
C VAL A 583 9.95 9.40 -17.75
N ASP A 584 9.44 8.32 -17.18
CA ASP A 584 9.45 7.00 -17.84
C ASP A 584 8.64 7.03 -19.14
N VAL A 585 9.01 6.21 -20.13
CA VAL A 585 8.28 6.14 -21.40
C VAL A 585 6.80 5.78 -21.23
N LYS A 586 6.45 4.96 -20.23
CA LYS A 586 5.05 4.64 -19.92
C LYS A 586 4.33 5.89 -19.42
N ALA A 587 4.93 6.65 -18.50
CA ALA A 587 4.37 7.89 -18.00
C ALA A 587 4.22 8.93 -19.12
N LEU A 588 5.25 9.11 -19.96
CA LEU A 588 5.20 10.01 -21.12
C LEU A 588 4.09 9.65 -22.10
N THR A 589 3.87 8.36 -22.34
CA THR A 589 2.77 7.86 -23.18
C THR A 589 1.41 8.24 -22.61
N GLU A 590 1.22 8.09 -21.30
CA GLU A 590 -0.02 8.44 -20.62
C GLU A 590 -0.23 9.96 -20.55
N LEU A 591 0.82 10.76 -20.39
CA LEU A 591 0.75 12.22 -20.49
C LEU A 591 0.29 12.66 -21.88
N LEU A 592 0.84 12.07 -22.95
CA LEU A 592 0.38 12.31 -24.31
C LEU A 592 -1.10 11.94 -24.49
N ARG A 593 -1.54 10.80 -23.93
CA ARG A 593 -2.95 10.42 -23.95
C ARG A 593 -3.83 11.45 -23.23
N ILE A 594 -3.41 11.92 -22.06
CA ILE A 594 -4.13 12.92 -21.26
C ILE A 594 -4.30 14.22 -22.05
N VAL A 595 -3.24 14.78 -22.61
CA VAL A 595 -3.32 16.05 -23.35
C VAL A 595 -4.16 15.92 -24.62
N LYS A 596 -4.05 14.79 -25.34
CA LYS A 596 -4.86 14.49 -26.54
C LYS A 596 -6.34 14.33 -26.23
N LYS A 597 -6.69 13.83 -25.03
CA LYS A 597 -8.08 13.75 -24.55
C LYS A 597 -8.62 15.09 -24.02
N GLY A 598 -7.83 16.16 -24.03
CA GLY A 598 -8.26 17.49 -23.57
C GLY A 598 -7.84 17.84 -22.14
N GLY A 599 -7.10 16.97 -21.45
CA GLY A 599 -6.55 17.28 -20.13
C GLY A 599 -5.43 18.31 -20.22
N ARG A 600 -5.35 19.21 -19.24
CA ARG A 600 -4.34 20.27 -19.21
C ARG A 600 -3.18 19.90 -18.30
N ILE A 601 -1.96 20.15 -18.74
CA ILE A 601 -0.75 19.98 -17.94
C ILE A 601 0.10 21.25 -17.95
N VAL A 602 0.81 21.52 -16.85
CA VAL A 602 1.94 22.46 -16.83
C VAL A 602 3.21 21.62 -16.78
N LEU A 603 4.12 21.85 -17.72
CA LEU A 603 5.39 21.13 -17.81
C LEU A 603 6.54 22.12 -17.60
N ASN A 604 7.07 22.16 -16.38
CA ASN A 604 8.06 23.17 -15.96
C ASN A 604 9.49 22.84 -16.42
N LYS A 605 9.77 21.56 -16.72
CA LYS A 605 11.06 21.07 -17.20
C LYS A 605 10.87 20.19 -18.42
N LYS A 606 11.84 20.21 -19.36
CA LYS A 606 11.87 19.24 -20.47
C LYS A 606 12.20 17.84 -19.92
N PRO A 607 11.32 16.83 -20.10
CA PRO A 607 11.60 15.48 -19.65
C PRO A 607 12.80 14.84 -20.35
N LYS A 608 13.59 14.07 -19.59
CA LYS A 608 14.64 13.18 -20.05
C LYS A 608 14.24 11.72 -19.83
N GLN A 609 14.79 10.82 -20.64
CA GLN A 609 14.51 9.38 -20.55
C GLN A 609 15.35 8.74 -19.44
N PRO A 610 14.75 8.11 -18.42
CA PRO A 610 15.48 7.24 -17.50
C PRO A 610 15.74 5.85 -18.14
N GLY A 611 16.70 5.10 -17.60
CA GLY A 611 17.06 3.76 -18.09
C GLY A 611 18.19 3.74 -19.12
N PHE A 612 18.90 2.62 -19.22
CA PHE A 612 20.23 2.52 -19.82
C PHE A 612 20.22 2.57 -21.35
N LEU A 613 19.29 1.84 -21.99
CA LEU A 613 19.19 1.83 -23.44
C LEU A 613 18.24 2.95 -23.93
N PRO A 614 18.69 3.82 -24.85
CA PRO A 614 17.85 4.89 -25.39
C PRO A 614 16.73 4.32 -26.25
N LEU A 615 15.55 4.95 -26.20
CA LEU A 615 14.42 4.64 -27.07
C LEU A 615 14.39 5.63 -28.23
N GLU A 616 14.44 5.12 -29.47
CA GLU A 616 14.54 5.93 -30.68
C GLU A 616 13.44 7.00 -30.81
N ASN A 617 12.23 6.71 -30.34
CA ASN A 617 11.07 7.60 -30.45
C ASN A 617 10.85 8.53 -29.23
N TYR A 618 11.67 8.44 -28.18
CA TYR A 618 11.43 9.19 -26.93
C TYR A 618 11.46 10.71 -27.15
N GLU A 619 12.50 11.24 -27.82
CA GLU A 619 12.61 12.67 -28.11
C GLU A 619 11.47 13.18 -29.01
N ALA A 620 10.98 12.35 -29.92
CA ALA A 620 9.82 12.67 -30.74
C ALA A 620 8.54 12.81 -29.87
N MET A 621 8.34 11.90 -28.92
CA MET A 621 7.23 11.96 -27.95
C MET A 621 7.32 13.20 -27.04
N VAL A 622 8.51 13.54 -26.54
CA VAL A 622 8.72 14.77 -25.74
C VAL A 622 8.41 16.01 -26.57
N LYS A 623 8.89 16.07 -27.82
CA LYS A 623 8.58 17.18 -28.74
C LYS A 623 7.09 17.28 -29.03
N GLU A 624 6.41 16.15 -29.21
CA GLU A 624 4.96 16.12 -29.39
C GLU A 624 4.24 16.67 -28.15
N LEU A 625 4.63 16.24 -26.94
CA LEU A 625 4.03 16.70 -25.70
C LEU A 625 4.22 18.20 -25.51
N LEU A 626 5.43 18.72 -25.71
CA LEU A 626 5.77 20.14 -25.56
C LEU A 626 5.00 21.04 -26.54
N ASN A 627 4.75 20.57 -27.76
CA ASN A 627 4.03 21.35 -28.78
C ASN A 627 2.51 21.18 -28.72
N HIS A 628 1.99 20.35 -27.82
CA HIS A 628 0.55 20.15 -27.69
C HIS A 628 -0.10 21.36 -27.03
N THR A 629 -1.26 21.82 -27.53
CA THR A 629 -1.93 23.05 -27.07
C THR A 629 -2.40 23.01 -25.61
N ASN A 630 -2.60 21.81 -25.06
CA ASN A 630 -2.95 21.59 -23.65
C ASN A 630 -1.73 21.43 -22.71
N THR A 631 -0.52 21.54 -23.25
CA THR A 631 0.74 21.59 -22.48
C THR A 631 1.14 23.05 -22.32
N LEU A 632 1.17 23.50 -21.07
CA LEU A 632 1.41 24.90 -20.71
C LEU A 632 2.81 25.05 -20.12
N ASN A 633 3.42 26.22 -20.29
CA ASN A 633 4.80 26.45 -19.84
C ASN A 633 4.90 26.80 -18.37
N ASN A 634 3.83 27.34 -17.78
CA ASN A 634 3.83 27.79 -16.39
C ASN A 634 2.41 27.86 -15.83
N LEU A 635 2.33 27.99 -14.51
CA LEU A 635 1.06 28.05 -13.79
C LEU A 635 0.22 29.30 -14.11
N LYS A 636 0.85 30.42 -14.51
CA LYS A 636 0.12 31.65 -14.86
C LYS A 636 -0.71 31.45 -16.13
N GLU A 637 -0.17 30.75 -17.13
CA GLU A 637 -0.90 30.35 -18.35
C GLU A 637 -2.08 29.41 -18.05
N ALA A 638 -1.99 28.61 -16.98
CA ALA A 638 -3.07 27.72 -16.60
C ALA A 638 -4.34 28.46 -16.16
N ASN A 639 -4.20 29.67 -15.62
CA ASN A 639 -5.32 30.52 -15.17
C ASN A 639 -6.35 29.74 -14.33
N ILE A 640 -5.87 28.91 -13.41
CA ILE A 640 -6.71 28.14 -12.50
C ILE A 640 -6.84 28.86 -11.17
N THR A 641 -8.02 28.73 -10.54
CA THR A 641 -8.32 29.39 -9.27
C THR A 641 -7.86 28.53 -8.09
N PRO A 642 -6.97 29.04 -7.22
CA PRO A 642 -6.58 28.33 -6.00
C PRO A 642 -7.73 28.26 -4.99
N LEU A 643 -7.60 27.36 -4.02
CA LEU A 643 -8.51 27.28 -2.88
C LEU A 643 -8.22 28.41 -1.88
N LEU A 644 -6.94 28.66 -1.60
CA LEU A 644 -6.44 29.73 -0.72
C LEU A 644 -5.45 30.64 -1.45
N GLN A 645 -5.52 31.94 -1.19
CA GLN A 645 -4.52 32.92 -1.59
C GLN A 645 -4.03 33.72 -0.38
N GLY A 646 -2.73 34.01 -0.33
CA GLY A 646 -2.09 34.76 0.74
C GLY A 646 -0.56 34.65 0.63
N GLU A 647 0.18 35.51 1.32
CA GLU A 647 1.65 35.52 1.28
C GLU A 647 2.26 34.37 2.11
N HIS A 648 1.64 34.04 3.23
CA HIS A 648 2.09 33.03 4.19
C HIS A 648 0.93 32.14 4.60
N LEU A 649 0.55 31.18 3.76
CA LEU A 649 -0.54 30.28 4.09
C LEU A 649 -0.18 29.42 5.31
N PRO A 650 -1.06 29.29 6.31
CA PRO A 650 -0.84 28.31 7.38
C PRO A 650 -1.01 26.89 6.80
N PRO A 651 -0.36 25.86 7.37
CA PRO A 651 -0.61 24.48 6.97
C PRO A 651 -2.10 24.15 7.09
N TYR A 652 -2.68 23.51 6.08
CA TYR A 652 -4.13 23.36 6.00
C TYR A 652 -4.57 22.13 5.21
N TRP A 653 -5.77 21.65 5.55
CA TRP A 653 -6.48 20.63 4.78
C TRP A 653 -7.95 21.00 4.64
N ALA A 654 -8.59 20.58 3.55
CA ALA A 654 -9.97 20.94 3.29
C ALA A 654 -10.80 19.83 2.66
N ARG A 655 -12.07 19.78 3.06
CA ARG A 655 -13.08 18.81 2.62
C ARG A 655 -14.29 19.54 2.04
N GLU A 656 -14.87 18.96 1.00
CA GLU A 656 -16.15 19.39 0.45
C GLU A 656 -17.23 18.36 0.76
N TYR A 657 -18.34 18.82 1.34
CA TYR A 657 -19.47 17.96 1.67
C TYR A 657 -20.78 18.72 1.49
N LYS A 658 -21.70 18.17 0.70
CA LYS A 658 -23.01 18.78 0.40
C LYS A 658 -22.93 20.24 -0.10
N GLY A 659 -21.87 20.57 -0.85
CA GLY A 659 -21.66 21.92 -1.38
C GLY A 659 -21.14 22.93 -0.36
N GLU A 660 -20.70 22.46 0.81
CA GLU A 660 -20.03 23.25 1.85
C GLU A 660 -18.55 22.87 1.94
N LEU A 661 -17.72 23.84 2.29
CA LEU A 661 -16.29 23.64 2.52
C LEU A 661 -16.01 23.58 4.02
N TYR A 662 -15.33 22.53 4.46
CA TYR A 662 -14.77 22.38 5.80
C TYR A 662 -13.26 22.56 5.70
N LEU A 663 -12.74 23.61 6.33
CA LEU A 663 -11.36 24.04 6.21
C LEU A 663 -10.68 23.98 7.59
N PHE A 664 -9.71 23.07 7.72
CA PHE A 664 -8.83 22.97 8.86
C PHE A 664 -7.55 23.75 8.58
N LEU A 665 -7.22 24.70 9.46
CA LEU A 665 -6.02 25.53 9.40
C LEU A 665 -5.24 25.29 10.69
N ALA A 666 -4.08 24.65 10.58
CA ALA A 666 -3.22 24.39 11.71
C ALA A 666 -2.43 25.65 12.09
N HIS A 667 -1.95 25.72 13.34
CA HIS A 667 -1.05 26.79 13.77
C HIS A 667 0.19 26.85 12.85
N PRO A 668 0.69 28.04 12.45
CA PRO A 668 1.88 28.14 11.59
C PRO A 668 3.12 27.37 12.07
N SER A 669 3.33 27.26 13.38
CA SER A 669 4.44 26.48 13.98
C SER A 669 4.40 24.98 13.68
N THR A 670 3.26 24.45 13.22
CA THR A 670 3.16 23.04 12.79
C THR A 670 4.02 22.74 11.56
N ALA A 671 4.39 23.76 10.77
CA ALA A 671 5.31 23.64 9.65
C ALA A 671 6.75 23.30 10.08
N ASP A 672 7.11 23.61 11.33
CA ASP A 672 8.44 23.37 11.90
C ASP A 672 8.57 22.03 12.64
N VAL A 673 7.51 21.23 12.64
CA VAL A 673 7.52 19.88 13.23
C VAL A 673 8.35 18.95 12.37
N LYS A 674 9.46 18.47 12.93
CA LYS A 674 10.41 17.53 12.30
C LYS A 674 10.95 16.59 13.36
N TYR A 675 11.57 15.49 12.95
CA TYR A 675 12.29 14.62 13.89
C TYR A 675 13.73 15.05 14.15
N PRO A 676 14.19 14.95 15.42
CA PRO A 676 13.38 14.76 16.62
C PRO A 676 12.56 16.03 16.96
N LEU A 677 11.36 15.86 17.51
CA LEU A 677 10.62 17.00 18.06
C LEU A 677 11.39 17.51 19.29
N ARG A 678 11.52 18.83 19.45
CA ARG A 678 12.11 19.37 20.68
C ARG A 678 11.13 19.18 21.83
N TYR A 679 11.65 18.83 23.01
CA TYR A 679 10.82 18.75 24.21
C TYR A 679 10.24 20.13 24.55
N CYS A 680 8.92 20.21 24.74
CA CYS A 680 8.18 21.46 24.92
C CYS A 680 8.22 22.41 23.70
N GLN A 681 8.46 21.90 22.48
CA GLN A 681 8.48 22.72 21.26
C GLN A 681 7.21 23.57 21.11
N ASN A 682 6.05 23.10 21.57
CA ASN A 682 4.83 23.91 21.50
C ASN A 682 4.96 25.26 22.23
N GLN A 683 5.78 25.37 23.28
CA GLN A 683 5.99 26.62 24.03
C GLN A 683 6.66 27.72 23.20
N GLU A 684 7.28 27.36 22.07
CA GLU A 684 7.86 28.30 21.11
C GLU A 684 6.77 28.93 20.20
N SER A 685 5.56 28.38 20.20
CA SER A 685 4.45 28.93 19.42
C SER A 685 4.03 30.28 20.00
N THR A 686 3.97 31.30 19.16
CA THR A 686 3.48 32.64 19.49
C THR A 686 2.10 32.87 18.90
N TYR A 687 1.45 33.96 19.31
CA TYR A 687 0.25 34.43 18.61
C TYR A 687 0.61 34.81 17.17
N GLU A 688 -0.19 34.35 16.21
CA GLU A 688 0.04 34.57 14.78
C GLU A 688 -1.21 35.12 14.09
N GLU A 689 -1.02 36.07 13.19
CA GLU A 689 -2.09 36.56 12.31
C GLU A 689 -1.79 36.23 10.86
N ARG A 690 -2.80 35.77 10.13
CA ARG A 690 -2.70 35.48 8.69
C ARG A 690 -3.87 36.09 7.94
N LYS A 691 -3.56 36.82 6.86
CA LYS A 691 -4.56 37.29 5.91
C LYS A 691 -4.64 36.30 4.76
N VAL A 692 -5.79 35.67 4.63
CA VAL A 692 -6.04 34.68 3.56
C VAL A 692 -7.33 35.00 2.85
N LYS A 693 -7.36 34.72 1.56
CA LYS A 693 -8.55 34.76 0.73
C LYS A 693 -8.95 33.33 0.40
N VAL A 694 -10.14 32.93 0.82
CA VAL A 694 -10.73 31.62 0.52
C VAL A 694 -11.64 31.74 -0.69
N ILE A 695 -11.48 30.84 -1.65
CA ILE A 695 -12.28 30.83 -2.87
C ILE A 695 -13.07 29.53 -2.94
N HIS A 696 -14.40 29.66 -2.82
CA HIS A 696 -15.31 28.51 -2.81
C HIS A 696 -16.55 28.79 -3.67
N GLY A 697 -16.67 28.05 -4.78
CA GLY A 697 -17.69 28.32 -5.80
C GLY A 697 -17.50 29.72 -6.40
N LYS A 698 -18.52 30.57 -6.27
CA LYS A 698 -18.47 31.98 -6.70
C LYS A 698 -18.05 32.95 -5.60
N ASN A 699 -17.88 32.46 -4.38
CA ASN A 699 -17.59 33.30 -3.22
C ASN A 699 -16.08 33.50 -3.09
N ILE A 700 -15.71 34.76 -2.88
CA ILE A 700 -14.35 35.17 -2.53
C ILE A 700 -14.45 35.80 -1.15
N ILE A 701 -13.78 35.21 -0.17
CA ILE A 701 -13.93 35.56 1.24
C ILE A 701 -12.57 35.93 1.79
N ASP A 702 -12.40 37.20 2.15
CA ASP A 702 -11.22 37.67 2.86
C ASP A 702 -11.37 37.35 4.35
N LEU A 703 -10.37 36.67 4.91
CA LEU A 703 -10.32 36.25 6.30
C LEU A 703 -9.05 36.77 6.97
N GLU A 704 -9.22 37.32 8.17
CA GLU A 704 -8.13 37.59 9.11
C GLU A 704 -8.15 36.46 10.16
N LEU A 705 -7.21 35.53 10.03
CA LEU A 705 -7.07 34.39 10.91
C LEU A 705 -6.17 34.77 12.09
N GLN A 706 -6.68 34.57 13.31
CA GLN A 706 -5.96 34.81 14.55
C GLN A 706 -5.74 33.48 15.26
N PHE A 707 -4.48 33.09 15.38
CA PHE A 707 -4.06 31.85 16.01
C PHE A 707 -3.51 32.15 17.40
N ALA A 708 -4.15 31.61 18.44
CA ALA A 708 -3.51 31.51 19.75
C ALA A 708 -2.36 30.48 19.70
N PRO A 709 -1.34 30.59 20.55
CA PRO A 709 -0.20 29.68 20.59
C PRO A 709 -0.58 28.19 20.50
N GLY A 710 -0.23 27.54 19.38
CA GLY A 710 -0.46 26.11 19.17
C GLY A 710 -1.91 25.70 18.89
N ASP A 711 -2.83 26.66 18.74
CA ASP A 711 -4.23 26.39 18.38
C ASP A 711 -4.46 26.28 16.87
N ALA A 712 -5.42 25.45 16.49
CA ALA A 712 -5.89 25.31 15.12
C ALA A 712 -7.26 25.97 14.95
N ILE A 713 -7.62 26.30 13.71
CA ILE A 713 -8.91 26.89 13.35
C ILE A 713 -9.65 25.92 12.44
N MET A 714 -10.91 25.63 12.77
CA MET A 714 -11.83 24.88 11.90
C MET A 714 -12.93 25.81 11.41
N LEU A 715 -13.10 25.93 10.10
CA LEU A 715 -14.13 26.74 9.48
C LEU A 715 -15.09 25.88 8.64
N GLN A 716 -16.36 26.21 8.70
CA GLN A 716 -17.38 25.78 7.75
C GLN A 716 -17.76 26.97 6.88
N ILE A 717 -17.68 26.83 5.57
CA ILE A 717 -18.09 27.83 4.59
C ILE A 717 -19.26 27.27 3.78
N ALA A 718 -20.45 27.80 4.06
CA ALA A 718 -21.67 27.40 3.38
C ALA A 718 -21.65 27.81 1.89
N ALA A 719 -22.52 27.20 1.08
CA ALA A 719 -22.62 27.49 -0.35
C ALA A 719 -22.92 28.98 -0.66
N ASN A 720 -23.58 29.69 0.24
CA ASN A 720 -23.87 31.12 0.13
C ASN A 720 -22.71 32.04 0.62
N GLY A 721 -21.56 31.47 0.97
CA GLY A 721 -20.39 32.21 1.45
C GLY A 721 -20.39 32.52 2.94
N LYS A 722 -21.42 32.13 3.72
CA LYS A 722 -21.42 32.33 5.17
C LYS A 722 -20.33 31.48 5.82
N VAL A 723 -19.46 32.13 6.59
CA VAL A 723 -18.39 31.49 7.37
C VAL A 723 -18.84 31.26 8.80
N THR A 724 -18.61 30.05 9.31
CA THR A 724 -18.84 29.68 10.71
C THR A 724 -17.57 29.05 11.27
N LYS A 725 -17.04 29.59 12.37
CA LYS A 725 -15.95 28.94 13.11
C LYS A 725 -16.54 27.82 13.95
N LEU A 726 -16.07 26.59 13.72
CA LEU A 726 -16.48 25.42 14.50
C LEU A 726 -15.59 25.31 15.74
N ASN A 727 -16.20 25.00 16.88
CA ASN A 727 -15.45 24.77 18.11
C ASN A 727 -14.89 23.34 18.11
N LEU A 728 -13.56 23.22 18.20
CA LEU A 728 -12.89 21.92 18.35
C LEU A 728 -12.68 21.51 19.81
N GLU A 729 -12.86 22.43 20.77
CA GLU A 729 -12.48 22.32 22.19
C GLU A 729 -11.03 21.83 22.34
N SER A 730 -10.06 22.75 22.32
CA SER A 730 -8.66 22.41 22.58
C SER A 730 -8.51 21.83 24.00
N PRO A 731 -7.66 20.80 24.19
CA PRO A 731 -7.34 20.33 25.53
C PRO A 731 -6.67 21.46 26.34
N PRO A 732 -6.88 21.50 27.67
CA PRO A 732 -6.40 22.58 28.55
C PRO A 732 -4.86 22.74 28.62
#